data_AF-A0A6J2U607-F1
#
_entry.id   AF-A0A6J2U607-F1
#
_cell.length_a   1.000
_cell.length_b   1.000
_cell.length_c   1.000
_cell.angle_alpha   90.00
_cell.angle_beta   90.00
_cell.angle_gamma   90.00
#
_symmetry.space_group_name_H-M   'P 1'
#
loop_
_entity.id
_entity.type
_entity.pdbx_description
1 polymer ?
#
loop_
_entity_poly.entity_id
_entity_poly.type
_entity_poly.pdbx_seq_one_letter_code
_entity_poly.pdbx_strand_id
1 'polypeptide(L)'
;MSWTRYVAICRVIIGPDVLVAIQRFRAKHSMINTKELCKNQITYIICQYTKKPRIPLILDAKKGTATDLVVQIVLIAESMRLQAMMATYGIQTQTPHEVEPVQIWSSTELIKVYQHLGVNNKVGLSGRPSRPVGSLGTSKVYRICGMTVLCYPLIFEVSDFYLYRDMALLIDDIKTELQFVGKYWRLSGRPTVCLLIREEHMRDPQFKEMLDLLAMLKKGYCDGMKVRIGRLQNLISSSCIEHLDFMNQSDLTDNENAFSQINHEYIGYQSLTDVPKALTYVEEKVSVAHYNQKPTPDIIEALRSTESIYCLCQLWGILLNREGPNFEINGLNVSTALTQLYHRAGSLRYWRAVRYCSSLLHHIVDSISPFITTVLVNGKELTVGIIGQKETVFDKPMTPAEIQNVMYTSVQPYDVIQAVLQQEVVLYCGRLIATNPSMFRGILKIRIGWVLEAMRIYLQISGQQSIDVDNLSPFQVRILLQKVLTVSEWALEEKLTTLQRRRLEGCLCRVPRHFYNKIWEILQRTPQGILTQGHHLPATPTLTSMSRGELSFNLLVEETLICIDKPERRQITVELLCIVATILNRNPELHFKQALDLDGILAEAFSMYCKDNNIQLQAQPATHEDMTTFYSLPYSETTGYLARAAVNKVLQGGIFSTTDEDVQFDGDHLHDDTCKVS
;
A
#
# COMPACT_ATOMS: atom_id res chain seq x y z
N MET A 1 39.72 -10.35 -6.13
CA MET A 1 40.03 -9.57 -4.91
C MET A 1 39.87 -10.48 -3.69
N SER A 2 40.88 -10.56 -2.82
CA SER A 2 40.81 -11.37 -1.58
C SER A 2 39.78 -10.80 -0.61
N TRP A 3 39.06 -11.68 0.09
CA TRP A 3 38.00 -11.32 1.05
C TRP A 3 38.50 -10.37 2.15
N THR A 4 39.78 -10.49 2.51
CA THR A 4 40.49 -9.63 3.46
C THR A 4 40.55 -8.16 3.01
N ARG A 5 40.68 -7.88 1.71
CA ARG A 5 40.62 -6.51 1.17
C ARG A 5 39.18 -5.95 1.14
N TYR A 6 38.17 -6.80 0.94
CA TYR A 6 36.76 -6.39 0.93
C TYR A 6 36.26 -6.00 2.34
N VAL A 7 36.66 -6.76 3.37
CA VAL A 7 36.34 -6.47 4.77
C VAL A 7 37.05 -5.20 5.27
N ALA A 8 38.29 -4.97 4.82
CA ALA A 8 39.00 -3.72 5.14
C ALA A 8 38.31 -2.49 4.53
N ILE A 9 37.76 -2.60 3.31
CA ILE A 9 37.00 -1.53 2.66
C ILE A 9 35.64 -1.31 3.36
N CYS A 10 34.93 -2.37 3.76
CA CYS A 10 33.67 -2.25 4.50
C CYS A 10 33.85 -1.64 5.90
N ARG A 11 34.99 -1.90 6.58
CA ARG A 11 35.33 -1.29 7.88
C ARG A 11 35.49 0.24 7.81
N VAL A 12 35.89 0.78 6.65
CA VAL A 12 36.14 2.21 6.47
C VAL A 12 34.89 2.97 5.98
N ILE A 13 33.91 2.29 5.38
CA ILE A 13 32.79 2.95 4.67
C ILE A 13 31.44 2.88 5.42
N ILE A 14 31.16 1.86 6.25
CA ILE A 14 29.76 1.56 6.67
C ILE A 14 29.57 1.41 8.20
N GLY A 15 30.58 1.67 9.02
CA GLY A 15 30.45 1.57 10.48
C GLY A 15 30.16 0.14 11.01
N PRO A 16 30.21 -0.06 12.34
CA PRO A 16 30.19 -1.40 12.94
C PRO A 16 28.86 -2.17 12.77
N ASP A 17 27.73 -1.48 12.64
CA ASP A 17 26.39 -2.10 12.70
C ASP A 17 26.02 -2.91 11.44
N VAL A 18 26.52 -2.52 10.27
CA VAL A 18 26.27 -3.26 9.01
C VAL A 18 27.13 -4.52 8.92
N LEU A 19 28.27 -4.55 9.62
CA LEU A 19 29.14 -5.72 9.67
C LEU A 19 28.48 -6.86 10.48
N VAL A 20 27.72 -6.51 11.52
CA VAL A 20 26.93 -7.45 12.33
C VAL A 20 25.77 -8.05 11.52
N ALA A 21 25.10 -7.24 10.68
CA ALA A 21 24.04 -7.73 9.78
C ALA A 21 24.57 -8.73 8.74
N ILE A 22 25.75 -8.45 8.15
CA ILE A 22 26.40 -9.33 7.17
C ILE A 22 26.90 -10.63 7.83
N GLN A 23 27.40 -10.56 9.06
CA GLN A 23 27.84 -11.73 9.82
C GLN A 23 26.65 -12.62 10.25
N ARG A 24 25.52 -12.02 10.68
CA ARG A 24 24.27 -12.75 10.99
C ARG A 24 23.67 -13.41 9.76
N PHE A 25 23.75 -12.79 8.58
CA PHE A 25 23.27 -13.37 7.32
C PHE A 25 24.08 -14.62 6.91
N ARG A 26 25.41 -14.62 7.16
CA ARG A 26 26.28 -15.77 6.88
C ARG A 26 26.10 -16.92 7.88
N ALA A 27 25.80 -16.61 9.15
CA ALA A 27 25.53 -17.63 10.17
C ALA A 27 24.24 -18.41 9.89
N LYS A 28 23.28 -17.82 9.18
CA LYS A 28 21.98 -18.44 8.86
C LYS A 28 21.94 -19.22 7.54
N HIS A 29 22.94 -19.07 6.67
CA HIS A 29 23.00 -19.72 5.35
C HIS A 29 24.39 -20.32 5.10
N SER A 30 24.63 -21.53 5.62
CA SER A 30 25.89 -22.26 5.42
C SER A 30 25.98 -23.01 4.08
N MET A 31 24.93 -22.99 3.25
CA MET A 31 24.97 -23.53 1.89
C MET A 31 24.13 -22.66 0.98
N ILE A 32 24.76 -21.79 0.19
CA ILE A 32 24.33 -21.31 -1.13
C ILE A 32 25.45 -20.39 -1.63
N ASN A 33 26.08 -20.76 -2.75
CA ASN A 33 27.20 -20.05 -3.35
C ASN A 33 26.67 -18.81 -4.11
N THR A 34 26.37 -17.71 -3.40
CA THR A 34 25.78 -16.48 -3.96
C THR A 34 26.76 -15.31 -3.88
N LYS A 35 27.67 -15.20 -4.85
CA LYS A 35 28.52 -14.00 -5.02
C LYS A 35 27.91 -12.93 -5.93
N GLU A 36 26.93 -13.27 -6.78
CA GLU A 36 26.31 -12.32 -7.72
C GLU A 36 24.92 -11.81 -7.29
N LEU A 37 24.14 -12.64 -6.57
CA LEU A 37 22.79 -12.27 -6.12
C LEU A 37 22.79 -11.11 -5.11
N CYS A 38 23.77 -11.08 -4.20
CA CYS A 38 23.91 -10.00 -3.22
C CYS A 38 24.32 -8.66 -3.84
N LYS A 39 25.06 -8.65 -4.96
CA LYS A 39 25.59 -7.40 -5.53
C LYS A 39 24.49 -6.52 -6.12
N ASN A 40 23.52 -7.09 -6.82
CA ASN A 40 22.51 -6.30 -7.54
C ASN A 40 21.34 -5.86 -6.64
N GLN A 41 20.95 -6.67 -5.66
CA GLN A 41 19.92 -6.31 -4.67
C GLN A 41 20.41 -5.23 -3.69
N ILE A 42 21.67 -5.32 -3.25
CA ILE A 42 22.28 -4.30 -2.39
C ILE A 42 22.53 -3.00 -3.19
N THR A 43 22.89 -3.06 -4.48
CA THR A 43 23.05 -1.85 -5.31
C THR A 43 21.72 -1.10 -5.49
N TYR A 44 20.61 -1.83 -5.61
CA TYR A 44 19.26 -1.23 -5.67
C TYR A 44 18.88 -0.53 -4.35
N ILE A 45 19.23 -1.13 -3.21
CA ILE A 45 18.98 -0.57 -1.87
C ILE A 45 19.92 0.61 -1.55
N ILE A 46 21.21 0.53 -1.90
CA ILE A 46 22.20 1.59 -1.68
C ILE A 46 21.89 2.83 -2.52
N CYS A 47 21.36 2.66 -3.74
CA CYS A 47 20.97 3.78 -4.60
C CYS A 47 19.78 4.57 -4.03
N GLN A 48 18.94 3.95 -3.20
CA GLN A 48 17.84 4.63 -2.51
C GLN A 48 18.25 5.32 -1.20
N TYR A 49 19.32 4.88 -0.54
CA TYR A 49 19.67 5.34 0.82
C TYR A 49 20.90 6.26 0.96
N THR A 50 21.71 6.47 -0.09
CA THR A 50 22.94 7.27 0.04
C THR A 50 22.77 8.75 -0.32
N LYS A 51 22.43 9.57 0.69
CA LYS A 51 22.71 11.03 0.68
C LYS A 51 24.19 11.27 1.03
N LYS A 52 25.14 11.01 0.12
CA LYS A 52 26.50 11.64 0.08
C LYS A 52 27.29 11.21 -1.18
N PRO A 53 28.16 12.06 -1.75
CA PRO A 53 28.75 11.84 -3.07
C PRO A 53 30.08 11.05 -3.05
N ARG A 54 30.21 10.15 -4.05
CA ARG A 54 31.40 9.63 -4.77
C ARG A 54 32.46 8.77 -4.03
N ILE A 55 32.64 7.55 -4.57
CA ILE A 55 33.94 7.01 -5.03
C ILE A 55 33.71 6.33 -6.40
N PRO A 56 34.51 6.56 -7.46
CA PRO A 56 34.24 6.04 -8.80
C PRO A 56 34.80 4.63 -8.99
N LEU A 57 33.92 3.66 -9.30
CA LEU A 57 34.31 2.44 -10.00
C LEU A 57 34.15 2.69 -11.50
N ILE A 58 35.23 2.46 -12.24
CA ILE A 58 35.35 2.70 -13.68
C ILE A 58 34.47 1.69 -14.43
N LEU A 59 33.29 2.16 -14.83
CA LEU A 59 32.51 1.70 -15.97
C LEU A 59 32.12 2.98 -16.69
N ASP A 60 32.46 3.11 -17.97
CA ASP A 60 32.25 4.30 -18.80
C ASP A 60 30.77 4.67 -18.92
N ALA A 61 30.26 5.37 -17.90
CA ALA A 61 28.99 6.06 -17.94
C ALA A 61 29.26 7.50 -18.38
N LYS A 62 28.98 7.79 -19.66
CA LYS A 62 28.84 9.15 -20.18
C LYS A 62 27.82 9.89 -19.31
N LYS A 63 28.29 10.67 -18.33
CA LYS A 63 27.47 11.53 -17.48
C LYS A 63 26.88 12.64 -18.34
N GLY A 64 25.60 12.51 -18.69
CA GLY A 64 24.82 13.64 -19.19
C GLY A 64 24.73 14.74 -18.13
N THR A 65 24.96 15.98 -18.54
CA THR A 65 24.82 17.17 -17.70
C THR A 65 23.35 17.40 -17.36
N ALA A 66 23.03 17.38 -16.06
CA ALA A 66 21.66 17.32 -15.53
C ALA A 66 20.96 18.70 -15.39
N THR A 67 21.15 19.63 -16.33
CA THR A 67 20.63 21.01 -16.16
C THR A 67 19.39 21.36 -16.99
N ASP A 68 18.97 20.52 -17.95
CA ASP A 68 17.74 20.76 -18.72
C ASP A 68 17.09 19.44 -19.18
N LEU A 69 16.78 18.56 -18.21
CA LEU A 69 16.02 17.36 -18.51
C LEU A 69 14.59 17.74 -18.88
N VAL A 70 14.13 17.26 -20.04
CA VAL A 70 12.75 17.39 -20.49
C VAL A 70 12.26 16.00 -20.82
N VAL A 71 11.14 15.61 -20.21
CA VAL A 71 10.49 14.32 -20.50
C VAL A 71 9.72 14.44 -21.81
N GLN A 72 10.04 13.58 -22.76
CA GLN A 72 9.35 13.53 -24.05
C GLN A 72 8.12 12.65 -23.93
N ILE A 73 7.01 13.09 -24.52
CA ILE A 73 5.72 12.40 -24.44
C ILE A 73 5.21 12.16 -25.86
N VAL A 74 4.89 10.90 -26.13
CA VAL A 74 4.26 10.44 -27.38
C VAL A 74 2.85 9.99 -27.03
N LEU A 75 1.86 10.57 -27.71
CA LEU A 75 0.45 10.21 -27.53
C LEU A 75 0.01 9.26 -28.64
N ILE A 76 -0.35 8.04 -28.29
CA ILE A 76 -0.86 7.02 -29.22
C ILE A 76 -2.36 6.86 -29.01
N ALA A 77 -3.15 7.07 -30.07
CA ALA A 77 -4.58 6.80 -30.09
C ALA A 77 -4.82 5.41 -30.68
N GLU A 78 -5.67 4.60 -30.06
CA GLU A 78 -5.94 3.23 -30.54
C GLU A 78 -6.64 3.14 -31.90
N SER A 79 -7.36 4.20 -32.31
CA SER A 79 -8.09 4.24 -33.58
C SER A 79 -7.95 5.60 -34.28
N MET A 80 -8.13 5.62 -35.60
CA MET A 80 -8.17 6.86 -36.39
C MET A 80 -9.35 7.76 -35.98
N ARG A 81 -10.45 7.15 -35.56
CA ARG A 81 -11.64 7.86 -35.09
C ARG A 81 -11.34 8.67 -33.83
N LEU A 82 -10.67 8.04 -32.87
CA LEU A 82 -10.21 8.69 -31.65
C LEU A 82 -9.21 9.80 -31.95
N GLN A 83 -8.26 9.57 -32.87
CA GLN A 83 -7.30 10.59 -33.29
C GLN A 83 -7.99 11.83 -33.87
N ALA A 84 -8.92 11.66 -34.82
CA ALA A 84 -9.66 12.76 -35.42
C ALA A 84 -10.43 13.56 -34.37
N MET A 85 -11.00 12.86 -33.39
CA MET A 85 -11.69 13.48 -32.26
C MET A 85 -10.74 14.28 -31.38
N MET A 86 -9.62 13.70 -30.94
CA MET A 86 -8.61 14.40 -30.13
C MET A 86 -8.08 15.67 -30.81
N ALA A 87 -8.00 15.66 -32.15
CA ALA A 87 -7.61 16.82 -32.94
C ALA A 87 -8.62 17.99 -32.83
N THR A 88 -9.91 17.73 -32.60
CA THR A 88 -10.93 18.79 -32.37
C THR A 88 -10.66 19.57 -31.08
N TYR A 89 -10.08 18.92 -30.07
CA TYR A 89 -9.60 19.56 -28.84
C TYR A 89 -8.18 20.16 -28.99
N GLY A 90 -7.62 20.14 -30.20
CA GLY A 90 -6.27 20.62 -30.48
C GLY A 90 -5.17 19.74 -29.90
N ILE A 91 -5.46 18.47 -29.57
CA ILE A 91 -4.47 17.50 -29.10
C ILE A 91 -4.03 16.65 -30.29
N GLN A 92 -2.74 16.67 -30.61
CA GLN A 92 -2.17 15.86 -31.69
C GLN A 92 -1.74 14.50 -31.15
N THR A 93 -2.33 13.43 -31.70
CA THR A 93 -1.99 12.03 -31.39
C THR A 93 -1.59 11.31 -32.69
N GLN A 94 -0.93 10.15 -32.56
CA GLN A 94 -0.62 9.26 -33.69
C GLN A 94 -1.33 7.91 -33.52
N THR A 95 -1.66 7.23 -34.61
CA THR A 95 -2.11 5.83 -34.53
C THR A 95 -0.93 4.86 -34.59
N PRO A 96 -1.09 3.58 -34.17
CA PRO A 96 -0.05 2.56 -34.32
C PRO A 96 0.45 2.39 -35.76
N HIS A 97 -0.43 2.57 -36.74
CA HIS A 97 -0.06 2.51 -38.16
C HIS A 97 0.82 3.70 -38.60
N GLU A 98 0.57 4.92 -38.08
CA GLU A 98 1.35 6.11 -38.44
C GLU A 98 2.76 6.15 -37.83
N VAL A 99 3.03 5.35 -36.79
CA VAL A 99 4.34 5.28 -36.14
C VAL A 99 5.28 4.26 -36.78
N GLU A 100 4.79 3.46 -37.73
CA GLU A 100 5.63 2.54 -38.51
C GLU A 100 6.82 3.28 -39.14
N PRO A 101 8.04 2.70 -39.14
CA PRO A 101 8.37 1.31 -38.79
C PRO A 101 8.60 1.05 -37.28
N VAL A 102 8.31 2.01 -36.41
CA VAL A 102 8.44 1.81 -34.95
C VAL A 102 7.24 1.02 -34.44
N GLN A 103 7.50 -0.08 -33.75
CA GLN A 103 6.45 -0.90 -33.14
C GLN A 103 6.16 -0.42 -31.71
N ILE A 104 4.87 -0.41 -31.35
CA ILE A 104 4.42 -0.13 -29.99
C ILE A 104 4.18 -1.44 -29.26
N TRP A 105 4.91 -1.70 -28.19
CA TRP A 105 4.80 -2.95 -27.43
C TRP A 105 4.27 -2.72 -26.03
N SER A 106 3.66 -3.75 -25.47
CA SER A 106 3.35 -3.79 -24.05
C SER A 106 4.61 -3.91 -23.21
N SER A 107 4.49 -3.52 -21.93
CA SER A 107 5.58 -3.76 -20.97
C SER A 107 5.83 -5.25 -20.74
N THR A 108 4.81 -6.10 -20.92
CA THR A 108 4.88 -7.56 -20.74
C THR A 108 5.70 -8.23 -21.84
N GLU A 109 5.56 -7.79 -23.09
CA GLU A 109 6.40 -8.31 -24.19
C GLU A 109 7.88 -8.01 -23.95
N LEU A 110 8.20 -6.84 -23.40
CA LEU A 110 9.56 -6.50 -23.03
C LEU A 110 10.10 -7.40 -21.90
N ILE A 111 9.26 -7.86 -20.97
CA ILE A 111 9.65 -8.86 -19.97
C ILE A 111 10.05 -10.17 -20.65
N LYS A 112 9.26 -10.66 -21.62
CA LYS A 112 9.56 -11.89 -22.37
C LYS A 112 10.89 -11.80 -23.11
N VAL A 113 11.17 -10.66 -23.74
CA VAL A 113 12.50 -10.40 -24.33
C VAL A 113 13.59 -10.47 -23.27
N TYR A 114 13.43 -9.77 -22.15
CA TYR A 114 14.45 -9.77 -21.10
C TYR A 114 14.65 -11.13 -20.43
N GLN A 115 13.71 -12.08 -20.49
CA GLN A 115 13.91 -13.44 -19.97
C GLN A 115 15.04 -14.18 -20.71
N HIS A 116 15.23 -13.89 -22.01
CA HIS A 116 16.31 -14.46 -22.81
C HIS A 116 17.70 -13.94 -22.43
N LEU A 117 17.77 -12.84 -21.65
CA LEU A 117 19.03 -12.29 -21.19
C LEU A 117 19.75 -13.31 -20.27
N GLY A 118 20.91 -13.78 -20.71
CA GLY A 118 21.74 -14.72 -19.97
C GLY A 118 21.32 -16.19 -20.10
N VAL A 119 20.41 -16.52 -21.02
CA VAL A 119 20.12 -17.92 -21.38
C VAL A 119 21.37 -18.56 -21.96
N ASN A 120 21.73 -19.74 -21.44
CA ASN A 120 22.80 -20.54 -21.99
C ASN A 120 22.54 -22.03 -21.74
N ASN A 121 22.07 -22.70 -22.79
CA ASN A 121 21.71 -24.11 -22.77
C ASN A 121 22.90 -25.04 -22.44
N LYS A 122 24.14 -24.64 -22.76
CA LYS A 122 25.34 -25.46 -22.50
C LYS A 122 25.66 -25.57 -21.00
N VAL A 123 25.33 -24.54 -20.23
CA VAL A 123 25.56 -24.47 -18.78
C VAL A 123 24.26 -24.52 -17.97
N GLY A 124 23.13 -24.78 -18.62
CA GLY A 124 21.82 -24.91 -17.97
C GLY A 124 21.27 -23.60 -17.39
N LEU A 125 21.72 -22.44 -17.88
CA LEU A 125 21.19 -21.14 -17.44
C LEU A 125 19.89 -20.83 -18.19
N SER A 126 18.78 -20.68 -17.45
CA SER A 126 17.45 -20.38 -17.99
C SER A 126 17.18 -18.90 -18.21
N GLY A 127 18.17 -18.03 -17.98
CA GLY A 127 18.07 -16.59 -18.20
C GLY A 127 17.52 -15.79 -17.02
N ARG A 128 16.96 -14.61 -17.31
CA ARG A 128 16.45 -13.68 -16.29
C ARG A 128 15.04 -14.09 -15.85
N PRO A 129 14.72 -14.08 -14.54
CA PRO A 129 13.35 -14.31 -14.07
C PRO A 129 12.39 -13.24 -14.63
N SER A 130 11.11 -13.60 -14.81
CA SER A 130 10.06 -12.63 -15.14
C SER A 130 9.95 -11.57 -14.05
N ARG A 131 10.34 -10.34 -14.38
CA ARG A 131 10.28 -9.20 -13.47
C ARG A 131 9.67 -8.02 -14.22
N PRO A 132 8.73 -7.29 -13.61
CA PRO A 132 8.12 -6.14 -14.26
C PRO A 132 9.19 -5.10 -14.62
N VAL A 133 9.01 -4.47 -15.78
CA VAL A 133 9.85 -3.36 -16.21
C VAL A 133 9.27 -2.07 -15.65
N GLY A 134 10.03 -1.39 -14.80
CA GLY A 134 9.61 -0.11 -14.22
C GLY A 134 9.62 1.03 -15.24
N SER A 135 9.14 2.18 -14.81
CA SER A 135 8.92 3.38 -15.63
C SER A 135 10.17 3.88 -16.34
N LEU A 136 11.35 3.76 -15.70
CA LEU A 136 12.61 4.14 -16.35
C LEU A 136 12.98 3.21 -17.52
N GLY A 137 12.54 1.94 -17.47
CA GLY A 137 12.72 0.99 -18.57
C GLY A 137 11.73 1.27 -19.69
N THR A 138 10.45 1.43 -19.38
CA THR A 138 9.41 1.72 -20.39
C THR A 138 9.54 3.10 -21.02
N SER A 139 10.30 4.03 -20.41
CA SER A 139 10.59 5.36 -20.98
C SER A 139 11.79 5.38 -21.95
N LYS A 140 12.20 4.22 -22.48
CA LYS A 140 13.28 4.08 -23.47
C LYS A 140 12.73 3.65 -24.81
N VAL A 141 13.49 3.95 -25.85
CA VAL A 141 13.32 3.33 -27.16
C VAL A 141 14.28 2.14 -27.25
N TYR A 142 13.79 1.00 -27.70
CA TYR A 142 14.56 -0.23 -27.81
C TYR A 142 14.88 -0.56 -29.26
N ARG A 143 16.07 -1.12 -29.49
CA ARG A 143 16.45 -1.73 -30.76
C ARG A 143 16.55 -3.24 -30.54
N ILE A 144 15.64 -4.00 -31.16
CA ILE A 144 15.50 -5.45 -30.96
C ILE A 144 15.43 -6.11 -32.33
N CYS A 145 16.38 -6.99 -32.66
CA CYS A 145 16.43 -7.71 -33.94
C CYS A 145 16.29 -6.81 -35.19
N GLY A 146 16.84 -5.59 -35.14
CA GLY A 146 16.73 -4.60 -36.22
C GLY A 146 15.41 -3.81 -36.26
N MET A 147 14.46 -4.11 -35.38
CA MET A 147 13.23 -3.33 -35.18
C MET A 147 13.45 -2.24 -34.13
N THR A 148 12.79 -1.09 -34.31
CA THR A 148 12.69 -0.07 -33.27
C THR A 148 11.40 -0.28 -32.52
N VAL A 149 11.46 -0.35 -31.19
CA VAL A 149 10.33 -0.62 -30.32
C VAL A 149 10.20 0.49 -29.29
N LEU A 150 8.97 0.96 -29.07
CA LEU A 150 8.61 1.83 -27.96
C LEU A 150 7.59 1.10 -27.08
N CYS A 151 7.84 1.07 -25.77
CA CYS A 151 6.93 0.42 -24.83
C CYS A 151 6.05 1.46 -24.13
N TYR A 152 4.79 1.10 -23.85
CA TYR A 152 3.96 1.89 -22.94
C TYR A 152 4.05 1.37 -21.49
N PRO A 153 3.91 2.23 -20.47
CA PRO A 153 3.95 1.83 -19.07
C PRO A 153 2.82 0.88 -18.65
N LEU A 154 3.06 0.11 -17.57
CA LEU A 154 2.12 -0.88 -17.02
C LEU A 154 0.73 -0.30 -16.68
N ILE A 155 0.62 1.00 -16.37
CA ILE A 155 -0.67 1.66 -16.08
C ILE A 155 -1.64 1.68 -17.26
N PHE A 156 -1.14 1.45 -18.48
CA PHE A 156 -1.95 1.34 -19.70
C PHE A 156 -2.14 -0.11 -20.17
N GLU A 157 -1.62 -1.10 -19.42
CA GLU A 157 -1.80 -2.51 -19.75
C GLU A 157 -3.26 -2.92 -19.51
N VAL A 158 -3.77 -3.82 -20.34
CA VAL A 158 -5.04 -4.51 -20.05
C VAL A 158 -4.75 -5.55 -18.97
N SER A 159 -4.88 -5.14 -17.71
CA SER A 159 -4.78 -6.02 -16.55
C SER A 159 -6.12 -6.65 -16.21
N ASP A 160 -6.08 -7.86 -15.63
CA ASP A 160 -7.25 -8.48 -15.01
C ASP A 160 -7.76 -7.65 -13.82
N PHE A 161 -6.90 -6.83 -13.20
CA PHE A 161 -7.28 -5.97 -12.08
C PHE A 161 -7.77 -4.58 -12.55
N TYR A 162 -8.86 -4.09 -11.97
CA TYR A 162 -9.67 -2.97 -12.51
C TYR A 162 -9.20 -1.56 -12.17
N LEU A 163 -8.10 -1.37 -11.44
CA LEU A 163 -7.67 -0.07 -10.88
C LEU A 163 -7.72 1.07 -11.92
N TYR A 164 -7.16 0.84 -13.10
CA TYR A 164 -7.00 1.87 -14.13
C TYR A 164 -8.24 2.10 -14.99
N ARG A 165 -9.37 1.42 -14.69
CA ARG A 165 -10.69 1.81 -15.21
C ARG A 165 -11.20 3.10 -14.57
N ASP A 166 -10.61 3.50 -13.44
CA ASP A 166 -10.83 4.80 -12.82
C ASP A 166 -9.91 5.85 -13.45
N MET A 167 -10.51 6.77 -14.21
CA MET A 167 -9.81 7.83 -14.92
C MET A 167 -9.05 8.76 -13.97
N ALA A 168 -9.61 9.11 -12.81
CA ALA A 168 -8.95 10.00 -11.87
C ALA A 168 -7.69 9.34 -11.30
N LEU A 169 -7.73 8.05 -11.02
CA LEU A 169 -6.54 7.30 -10.60
C LEU A 169 -5.50 7.24 -11.72
N LEU A 170 -5.91 6.96 -12.96
CA LEU A 170 -5.01 6.92 -14.11
C LEU A 170 -4.31 8.28 -14.33
N ILE A 171 -5.05 9.39 -14.25
CA ILE A 171 -4.50 10.75 -14.40
C ILE A 171 -3.43 11.03 -13.34
N ASP A 172 -3.71 10.71 -12.07
CA ASP A 172 -2.76 10.93 -10.98
C ASP A 172 -1.51 10.04 -11.12
N ASP A 173 -1.70 8.81 -11.59
CA ASP A 173 -0.61 7.88 -11.85
C ASP A 173 0.27 8.36 -13.01
N ILE A 174 -0.30 8.86 -14.11
CA ILE A 174 0.47 9.48 -15.20
C ILE A 174 1.34 10.63 -14.68
N LYS A 175 0.77 11.51 -13.84
CA LYS A 175 1.53 12.63 -13.24
C LYS A 175 2.68 12.13 -12.37
N THR A 176 2.40 11.16 -11.51
CA THR A 176 3.39 10.55 -10.61
C THR A 176 4.52 9.89 -11.40
N GLU A 177 4.18 9.20 -12.50
CA GLU A 177 5.14 8.56 -13.39
C GLU A 177 6.05 9.56 -14.10
N LEU A 178 5.48 10.64 -14.65
CA LEU A 178 6.25 11.71 -15.30
C LEU A 178 7.20 12.40 -14.30
N GLN A 179 6.73 12.66 -13.08
CA GLN A 179 7.57 13.22 -12.01
C GLN A 179 8.70 12.26 -11.62
N PHE A 180 8.39 10.96 -11.47
CA PHE A 180 9.37 9.94 -11.13
C PHE A 180 10.46 9.83 -12.19
N VAL A 181 10.07 9.68 -13.46
CA VAL A 181 11.00 9.63 -14.60
C VAL A 181 11.85 10.88 -14.63
N GLY A 182 11.25 12.06 -14.56
CA GLY A 182 12.00 13.31 -14.63
C GLY A 182 12.96 13.54 -13.44
N LYS A 183 12.60 13.08 -12.23
CA LYS A 183 13.45 13.21 -11.04
C LYS A 183 14.64 12.25 -11.07
N TYR A 184 14.42 11.02 -11.51
CA TYR A 184 15.39 9.92 -11.41
C TYR A 184 16.09 9.54 -12.70
N TRP A 185 15.76 10.17 -13.84
CA TRP A 185 16.47 9.92 -15.09
C TRP A 185 17.94 10.36 -15.03
N ARG A 186 18.84 9.42 -15.29
CA ARG A 186 20.31 9.67 -15.31
C ARG A 186 21.00 9.09 -16.54
N LEU A 187 20.23 8.57 -17.50
CA LEU A 187 20.75 7.95 -18.72
C LEU A 187 21.01 9.01 -19.81
N SER A 188 21.84 8.66 -20.79
CA SER A 188 22.06 9.49 -21.97
C SER A 188 20.85 9.49 -22.89
N GLY A 189 20.50 10.65 -23.43
CA GLY A 189 19.26 10.82 -24.19
C GLY A 189 18.09 11.18 -23.28
N ARG A 190 17.04 11.72 -23.89
CA ARG A 190 15.83 12.14 -23.17
C ARG A 190 14.92 10.93 -22.94
N PRO A 191 14.24 10.84 -21.79
CA PRO A 191 13.22 9.81 -21.58
C PRO A 191 12.04 10.07 -22.50
N THR A 192 11.54 9.02 -23.15
CA THR A 192 10.39 9.06 -24.07
C THR A 192 9.28 8.19 -23.52
N VAL A 193 8.24 8.82 -22.97
CA VAL A 193 7.08 8.16 -22.37
C VAL A 193 5.98 8.03 -23.42
N CYS A 194 5.50 6.81 -23.64
CA CYS A 194 4.34 6.52 -24.48
C CYS A 194 3.06 6.56 -23.62
N LEU A 195 2.11 7.44 -23.94
CA LEU A 195 0.78 7.45 -23.33
C LEU A 195 -0.24 6.91 -24.32
N LEU A 196 -0.97 5.88 -23.91
CA LEU A 196 -2.01 5.25 -24.72
C LEU A 196 -3.37 5.88 -24.41
N ILE A 197 -4.09 6.31 -25.44
CA ILE A 197 -5.44 6.84 -25.34
C ILE A 197 -6.38 5.86 -26.04
N ARG A 198 -7.42 5.45 -25.32
CA ARG A 198 -8.46 4.54 -25.80
C ARG A 198 -9.81 5.24 -25.90
N GLU A 199 -10.71 4.69 -26.70
CA GLU A 199 -12.07 5.19 -26.89
C GLU A 199 -12.89 5.08 -25.61
N GLU A 200 -12.60 4.12 -24.73
CA GLU A 200 -13.24 4.01 -23.41
C GLU A 200 -12.95 5.23 -22.53
N HIS A 201 -11.76 5.83 -22.64
CA HIS A 201 -11.39 7.02 -21.89
C HIS A 201 -12.29 8.22 -22.23
N MET A 202 -12.74 8.31 -23.47
CA MET A 202 -13.64 9.37 -23.93
C MET A 202 -15.05 9.26 -23.35
N ARG A 203 -15.50 8.04 -23.05
CA ARG A 203 -16.83 7.80 -22.50
C ARG A 203 -16.89 8.08 -21.00
N ASP A 204 -15.74 8.37 -20.39
CA ASP A 204 -15.63 8.62 -18.97
C ASP A 204 -16.27 9.97 -18.58
N PRO A 205 -17.10 10.02 -17.51
CA PRO A 205 -17.60 11.26 -16.96
C PRO A 205 -16.48 12.27 -16.65
N GLN A 206 -15.31 11.79 -16.26
CA GLN A 206 -14.10 12.55 -15.93
C GLN A 206 -13.16 12.75 -17.13
N PHE A 207 -13.66 12.61 -18.36
CA PHE A 207 -12.85 12.84 -19.56
C PHE A 207 -12.34 14.30 -19.64
N LYS A 208 -13.06 15.25 -19.04
CA LYS A 208 -12.63 16.65 -19.00
C LYS A 208 -11.30 16.81 -18.24
N GLU A 209 -11.14 16.10 -17.14
CA GLU A 209 -9.94 16.10 -16.31
C GLU A 209 -8.75 15.49 -17.08
N MET A 210 -9.01 14.47 -17.92
CA MET A 210 -8.01 13.93 -18.85
C MET A 210 -7.62 14.96 -19.91
N LEU A 211 -8.58 15.70 -20.47
CA LEU A 211 -8.29 16.81 -21.40
C LEU A 211 -7.47 17.92 -20.73
N ASP A 212 -7.76 18.24 -19.46
CA ASP A 212 -6.99 19.23 -18.68
C ASP A 212 -5.54 18.76 -18.47
N LEU A 213 -5.32 17.47 -18.20
CA LEU A 213 -3.99 16.87 -18.18
C LEU A 213 -3.30 17.02 -19.55
N LEU A 214 -3.95 16.62 -20.64
CA LEU A 214 -3.36 16.70 -21.98
C LEU A 214 -3.04 18.14 -22.40
N ALA A 215 -3.88 19.10 -22.02
CA ALA A 215 -3.64 20.52 -22.22
C ALA A 215 -2.45 21.02 -21.39
N MET A 216 -2.32 20.57 -20.14
CA MET A 216 -1.16 20.83 -19.28
C MET A 216 0.13 20.29 -19.92
N LEU A 217 0.11 19.05 -20.39
CA LEU A 217 1.24 18.45 -21.10
C LEU A 217 1.59 19.23 -22.38
N LYS A 218 0.59 19.73 -23.12
CA LYS A 218 0.80 20.56 -24.33
C LYS A 218 1.43 21.93 -24.01
N LYS A 219 1.13 22.52 -22.85
CA LYS A 219 1.78 23.76 -22.38
C LYS A 219 3.26 23.58 -22.03
N GLY A 220 3.74 22.33 -21.88
CA GLY A 220 5.14 21.99 -21.67
C GLY A 220 5.56 21.84 -20.21
N TYR A 221 4.61 21.88 -19.26
CA TYR A 221 4.87 21.70 -17.84
C TYR A 221 3.77 20.86 -17.19
N CYS A 222 4.15 19.89 -16.36
CA CYS A 222 3.26 19.05 -15.57
C CYS A 222 3.74 19.02 -14.12
N ASP A 223 3.02 19.67 -13.19
CA ASP A 223 3.36 19.74 -11.76
C ASP A 223 4.84 20.06 -11.48
N GLY A 224 5.38 21.07 -12.16
CA GLY A 224 6.77 21.50 -12.05
C GLY A 224 7.78 20.71 -12.89
N MET A 225 7.36 19.62 -13.54
CA MET A 225 8.18 18.85 -14.48
C MET A 225 8.11 19.43 -15.90
N LYS A 226 9.26 19.67 -16.53
CA LYS A 226 9.34 20.07 -17.94
C LYS A 226 9.01 18.87 -18.84
N VAL A 227 8.00 19.03 -19.68
CA VAL A 227 7.55 18.00 -20.61
C VAL A 227 7.50 18.54 -22.05
N ARG A 228 7.64 17.65 -23.03
CA ARG A 228 7.51 17.98 -24.45
C ARG A 228 6.71 16.91 -25.16
N ILE A 229 5.49 17.27 -25.59
CA ILE A 229 4.72 16.45 -26.52
C ILE A 229 5.31 16.60 -27.92
N GLY A 230 5.36 15.51 -28.68
CA GLY A 230 5.67 15.55 -30.09
C GLY A 230 5.37 14.23 -30.80
N ARG A 231 5.45 14.26 -32.13
CA ARG A 231 5.44 13.04 -32.93
C ARG A 231 6.66 12.20 -32.63
N LEU A 232 6.49 10.88 -32.56
CA LEU A 232 7.55 9.93 -32.26
C LEU A 232 8.77 10.10 -33.18
N GLN A 233 8.54 10.22 -34.49
CA GLN A 233 9.61 10.40 -35.49
C GLN A 233 10.51 11.61 -35.21
N ASN A 234 9.95 12.69 -34.65
CA ASN A 234 10.72 13.89 -34.31
C ASN A 234 11.52 13.72 -33.02
N LEU A 235 11.02 12.90 -32.09
CA LEU A 235 11.58 12.73 -30.75
C LEU A 235 12.68 11.66 -30.71
N ILE A 236 12.61 10.62 -31.56
CA ILE A 236 13.56 9.49 -31.60
C ILE A 236 15.02 9.97 -31.62
N SER A 237 15.34 10.98 -32.43
CA SER A 237 16.71 11.51 -32.59
C SER A 237 17.37 11.97 -31.29
N SER A 238 16.58 12.32 -30.29
CA SER A 238 17.04 12.80 -28.98
C SER A 238 16.66 11.90 -27.82
N SER A 239 15.99 10.77 -28.11
CA SER A 239 15.56 9.78 -27.15
C SER A 239 16.72 8.93 -26.63
N CYS A 240 16.52 8.28 -25.48
CA CYS A 240 17.43 7.24 -25.01
C CYS A 240 17.13 5.92 -25.73
N ILE A 241 18.09 5.47 -26.53
CA ILE A 241 18.01 4.21 -27.27
C ILE A 241 18.83 3.14 -26.55
N GLU A 242 18.21 1.99 -26.26
CA GLU A 242 18.85 0.81 -25.69
C GLU A 242 18.84 -0.35 -26.70
N HIS A 243 20.00 -0.95 -26.94
CA HIS A 243 20.17 -2.07 -27.87
C HIS A 243 20.09 -3.39 -27.12
N LEU A 244 19.18 -4.28 -27.54
CA LEU A 244 19.01 -5.62 -26.97
C LEU A 244 19.55 -6.67 -27.97
N ASP A 245 20.87 -6.66 -28.17
CA ASP A 245 21.55 -7.46 -29.20
C ASP A 245 21.71 -8.94 -28.83
N PHE A 246 21.22 -9.37 -27.66
CA PHE A 246 21.26 -10.77 -27.22
C PHE A 246 20.13 -11.64 -27.80
N MET A 247 19.16 -11.03 -28.49
CA MET A 247 18.04 -11.72 -29.14
C MET A 247 18.38 -12.13 -30.57
N ASN A 248 18.04 -13.35 -30.97
CA ASN A 248 18.02 -13.73 -32.38
C ASN A 248 16.61 -13.58 -32.96
N GLN A 249 16.50 -13.41 -34.29
CA GLN A 249 15.20 -13.33 -34.97
C GLN A 249 14.35 -14.60 -34.76
N SER A 250 14.97 -15.77 -34.55
CA SER A 250 14.29 -17.02 -34.24
C SER A 250 13.61 -17.04 -32.87
N ASP A 251 14.03 -16.17 -31.96
CA ASP A 251 13.61 -16.18 -30.55
C ASP A 251 12.41 -15.25 -30.30
N LEU A 252 11.99 -14.50 -31.33
CA LEU A 252 10.77 -13.71 -31.30
C LEU A 252 9.60 -14.60 -31.72
N THR A 253 8.64 -14.80 -30.81
CA THR A 253 7.31 -15.28 -31.19
C THR A 253 6.70 -14.30 -32.19
N ASP A 254 5.96 -14.80 -33.19
CA ASP A 254 5.39 -14.02 -34.30
C ASP A 254 4.81 -12.66 -33.85
N ASN A 255 4.95 -11.63 -34.70
CA ASN A 255 4.61 -10.21 -34.49
C ASN A 255 3.16 -9.89 -34.06
N GLU A 256 2.35 -10.88 -33.67
CA GLU A 256 0.95 -10.73 -33.25
C GLU A 256 0.76 -9.94 -31.95
N ASN A 257 1.84 -9.66 -31.19
CA ASN A 257 1.74 -9.01 -29.88
C ASN A 257 2.01 -7.49 -29.90
N ALA A 258 2.28 -6.89 -31.08
CA ALA A 258 2.37 -5.44 -31.19
C ALA A 258 0.99 -4.80 -31.00
N PHE A 259 0.93 -3.66 -30.32
CA PHE A 259 -0.32 -2.92 -30.16
C PHE A 259 -0.82 -2.47 -31.53
N SER A 260 -1.91 -3.07 -31.99
CA SER A 260 -2.46 -2.87 -33.33
C SER A 260 -3.55 -1.79 -33.34
N GLN A 261 -3.70 -1.13 -34.48
CA GLN A 261 -4.75 -0.15 -34.66
C GLN A 261 -6.13 -0.85 -34.70
N ILE A 262 -7.09 -0.34 -33.93
CA ILE A 262 -8.48 -0.79 -34.02
C ILE A 262 -9.09 -0.23 -35.30
N ASN A 263 -9.55 -1.14 -36.17
CA ASN A 263 -10.26 -0.82 -37.40
C ASN A 263 -11.77 -0.96 -37.17
N HIS A 264 -12.52 0.09 -37.50
CA HIS A 264 -13.99 0.06 -37.46
C HIS A 264 -14.51 -0.19 -38.87
N GLU A 265 -15.38 -1.20 -39.04
CA GLU A 265 -15.96 -1.57 -40.34
C GLU A 265 -16.80 -0.44 -40.97
N TYR A 266 -17.32 0.47 -40.13
CA TYR A 266 -18.05 1.66 -40.57
C TYR A 266 -17.27 2.93 -40.20
N ILE A 267 -16.74 3.61 -41.23
CA ILE A 267 -16.14 4.96 -41.17
C ILE A 267 -17.23 6.05 -41.32
N GLY A 268 -18.50 5.70 -41.11
CA GLY A 268 -19.54 6.70 -40.94
C GLY A 268 -19.14 7.59 -39.76
N TYR A 269 -19.15 8.91 -39.95
CA TYR A 269 -18.95 9.89 -38.88
C TYR A 269 -20.08 9.79 -37.83
N GLN A 270 -20.21 8.67 -37.13
CA GLN A 270 -20.82 8.69 -35.81
C GLN A 270 -19.81 9.39 -34.92
N SER A 271 -20.08 10.66 -34.66
CA SER A 271 -19.22 11.45 -33.81
C SER A 271 -19.09 10.72 -32.48
N LEU A 272 -17.85 10.52 -32.02
CA LEU A 272 -17.58 10.00 -30.68
C LEU A 272 -18.23 10.87 -29.58
N THR A 273 -18.60 12.12 -29.90
CA THR A 273 -19.36 13.02 -29.03
C THR A 273 -20.83 12.63 -28.88
N ASP A 274 -21.39 11.91 -29.86
CA ASP A 274 -22.79 11.48 -29.86
C ASP A 274 -22.94 10.11 -29.18
N VAL A 275 -21.82 9.48 -28.81
CA VAL A 275 -21.81 8.25 -28.00
C VAL A 275 -22.22 8.63 -26.59
N PRO A 276 -23.28 8.01 -26.03
CA PRO A 276 -23.75 8.33 -24.69
C PRO A 276 -22.61 8.22 -23.67
N LYS A 277 -22.44 9.26 -22.85
CA LYS A 277 -21.56 9.18 -21.69
C LYS A 277 -22.01 8.00 -20.83
N ALA A 278 -21.04 7.28 -20.27
CA ALA A 278 -21.36 6.21 -19.36
C ALA A 278 -22.17 6.76 -18.17
N LEU A 279 -23.42 6.32 -18.05
CA LEU A 279 -24.28 6.66 -16.91
C LEU A 279 -23.67 6.06 -15.64
N THR A 280 -23.61 6.85 -14.57
CA THR A 280 -23.22 6.34 -13.25
C THR A 280 -24.34 5.43 -12.76
N TYR A 281 -24.09 4.12 -12.78
CA TYR A 281 -25.02 3.14 -12.26
C TYR A 281 -25.00 3.15 -10.74
N VAL A 282 -26.17 3.32 -10.12
CA VAL A 282 -26.35 3.27 -8.67
C VAL A 282 -27.50 2.33 -8.37
N GLU A 283 -27.25 1.37 -7.48
CA GLU A 283 -28.27 0.47 -6.95
C GLU A 283 -28.11 0.32 -5.43
N GLU A 284 -29.19 -0.08 -4.77
CA GLU A 284 -29.17 -0.34 -3.33
C GLU A 284 -28.38 -1.61 -3.00
N LYS A 285 -27.76 -1.63 -1.81
CA LYS A 285 -27.04 -2.80 -1.31
C LYS A 285 -28.05 -3.86 -0.88
N VAL A 286 -28.37 -4.79 -1.78
CA VAL A 286 -29.23 -5.94 -1.48
C VAL A 286 -28.37 -7.19 -1.21
N SER A 287 -28.76 -7.98 -0.21
CA SER A 287 -28.10 -9.24 0.11
C SER A 287 -28.98 -10.43 -0.28
N VAL A 288 -28.43 -11.30 -1.13
CA VAL A 288 -29.08 -12.58 -1.50
C VAL A 288 -28.61 -13.75 -0.62
N ALA A 289 -28.03 -13.49 0.55
CA ALA A 289 -27.49 -14.54 1.43
C ALA A 289 -28.51 -15.63 1.82
N HIS A 290 -29.80 -15.31 1.81
CA HIS A 290 -30.88 -16.28 2.04
C HIS A 290 -30.96 -17.39 0.96
N TYR A 291 -30.39 -17.18 -0.23
CA TYR A 291 -30.27 -18.22 -1.26
C TYR A 291 -29.19 -19.28 -0.93
N ASN A 292 -28.31 -19.04 0.04
CA ASN A 292 -27.32 -20.04 0.47
C ASN A 292 -27.93 -21.33 1.02
N GLN A 293 -29.21 -21.31 1.42
CA GLN A 293 -29.94 -22.48 1.92
C GLN A 293 -30.96 -23.04 0.91
N LYS A 294 -31.26 -22.29 -0.16
CA LYS A 294 -32.22 -22.70 -1.20
C LYS A 294 -31.57 -23.68 -2.20
N PRO A 295 -32.33 -24.57 -2.84
CA PRO A 295 -31.81 -25.50 -3.85
C PRO A 295 -31.37 -24.75 -5.13
N THR A 296 -30.47 -25.36 -5.91
CA THR A 296 -29.89 -24.76 -7.14
C THR A 296 -30.94 -24.27 -8.16
N PRO A 297 -32.08 -24.96 -8.41
CA PRO A 297 -33.12 -24.48 -9.32
C PRO A 297 -33.71 -23.11 -8.96
N ASP A 298 -33.95 -22.84 -7.67
CA ASP A 298 -34.48 -21.55 -7.19
C ASP A 298 -33.49 -20.40 -7.45
N ILE A 299 -32.19 -20.69 -7.39
CA ILE A 299 -31.12 -19.73 -7.71
C ILE A 299 -31.14 -19.43 -9.20
N ILE A 300 -31.31 -20.45 -10.05
CA ILE A 300 -31.40 -20.29 -11.51
C ILE A 300 -32.64 -19.46 -11.89
N GLU A 301 -33.77 -19.67 -11.22
CA GLU A 301 -34.96 -18.85 -11.40
C GLU A 301 -34.72 -17.38 -10.99
N ALA A 302 -34.07 -17.17 -9.84
CA ALA A 302 -33.70 -15.83 -9.38
C ALA A 302 -32.72 -15.11 -10.33
N LEU A 303 -31.77 -15.84 -10.93
CA LEU A 303 -30.85 -15.31 -11.94
C LEU A 303 -31.58 -14.79 -13.18
N ARG A 304 -32.73 -15.39 -13.54
CA ARG A 304 -33.53 -14.98 -14.70
C ARG A 304 -34.42 -13.77 -14.41
N SER A 305 -34.87 -13.62 -13.17
CA SER A 305 -35.78 -12.54 -12.77
C SER A 305 -35.08 -11.27 -12.29
N THR A 306 -33.79 -11.36 -11.92
CA THR A 306 -33.06 -10.26 -11.30
C THR A 306 -32.37 -9.36 -12.32
N GLU A 307 -32.63 -8.05 -12.24
CA GLU A 307 -31.94 -7.03 -13.06
C GLU A 307 -30.75 -6.38 -12.35
N SER A 308 -30.67 -6.48 -11.02
CA SER A 308 -29.59 -5.91 -10.20
C SER A 308 -28.26 -6.62 -10.47
N ILE A 309 -27.23 -5.83 -10.79
CA ILE A 309 -25.91 -6.36 -11.13
C ILE A 309 -25.27 -7.02 -9.91
N TYR A 310 -25.33 -6.41 -8.73
CA TYR A 310 -24.74 -7.00 -7.53
C TYR A 310 -25.44 -8.27 -7.10
N CYS A 311 -26.77 -8.33 -7.18
CA CYS A 311 -27.51 -9.56 -6.90
C CYS A 311 -27.10 -10.68 -7.88
N LEU A 312 -26.95 -10.38 -9.18
CA LEU A 312 -26.43 -11.35 -10.15
C LEU A 312 -25.02 -11.82 -9.75
N CYS A 313 -24.11 -10.91 -9.40
CA CYS A 313 -22.77 -11.27 -8.93
C CYS A 313 -22.82 -12.21 -7.71
N GLN A 314 -23.68 -11.92 -6.74
CA GLN A 314 -23.83 -12.75 -5.55
C GLN A 314 -24.41 -14.13 -5.87
N LEU A 315 -25.47 -14.21 -6.69
CA LEU A 315 -26.10 -15.48 -7.08
C LEU A 315 -25.11 -16.38 -7.86
N TRP A 316 -24.37 -15.81 -8.82
CA TRP A 316 -23.30 -16.53 -9.51
C TRP A 316 -22.16 -16.95 -8.58
N GLY A 317 -21.84 -16.15 -7.56
CA GLY A 317 -20.90 -16.53 -6.51
C GLY A 317 -21.37 -17.72 -5.68
N ILE A 318 -22.67 -17.81 -5.37
CA ILE A 318 -23.24 -18.98 -4.68
C ILE A 318 -23.10 -20.23 -5.56
N LEU A 319 -23.38 -20.12 -6.86
CA LEU A 319 -23.21 -21.23 -7.81
C LEU A 319 -21.75 -21.65 -7.97
N LEU A 320 -20.82 -20.69 -8.03
CA LEU A 320 -19.39 -20.97 -8.10
C LEU A 320 -18.95 -21.84 -6.93
N ASN A 321 -19.40 -21.51 -5.71
CA ASN A 321 -19.05 -22.24 -4.50
C ASN A 321 -19.70 -23.63 -4.41
N ARG A 322 -20.87 -23.82 -5.03
CA ARG A 322 -21.63 -25.08 -4.95
C ARG A 322 -21.30 -26.07 -6.06
N GLU A 323 -21.32 -25.59 -7.30
CA GLU A 323 -21.27 -26.42 -8.52
C GLU A 323 -19.91 -26.29 -9.24
N GLY A 324 -19.12 -25.26 -8.90
CA GLY A 324 -17.80 -24.99 -9.49
C GLY A 324 -17.82 -24.08 -10.72
N PRO A 325 -16.63 -23.74 -11.26
CA PRO A 325 -16.48 -22.72 -12.31
C PRO A 325 -17.01 -23.15 -13.68
N ASN A 326 -17.08 -24.46 -13.93
CA ASN A 326 -17.49 -25.04 -15.22
C ASN A 326 -18.98 -25.38 -15.29
N PHE A 327 -19.75 -25.11 -14.22
CA PHE A 327 -21.19 -25.34 -14.24
C PHE A 327 -21.85 -24.43 -15.29
N GLU A 328 -22.75 -24.98 -16.11
CA GLU A 328 -23.35 -24.27 -17.23
C GLU A 328 -24.84 -24.00 -17.01
N ILE A 329 -25.25 -22.76 -17.29
CA ILE A 329 -26.65 -22.34 -17.34
C ILE A 329 -26.89 -21.73 -18.71
N ASN A 330 -27.82 -22.31 -19.48
CA ASN A 330 -28.17 -21.85 -20.83
C ASN A 330 -26.95 -21.70 -21.78
N GLY A 331 -25.95 -22.57 -21.66
CA GLY A 331 -24.72 -22.55 -22.48
C GLY A 331 -23.68 -21.50 -22.05
N LEU A 332 -23.89 -20.84 -20.90
CA LEU A 332 -22.93 -19.94 -20.29
C LEU A 332 -22.36 -20.58 -19.01
N ASN A 333 -21.05 -20.79 -18.97
CA ASN A 333 -20.40 -21.27 -17.76
C ASN A 333 -20.24 -20.17 -16.69
N VAL A 334 -20.17 -20.55 -15.42
CA VAL A 334 -20.08 -19.63 -14.28
C VAL A 334 -18.90 -18.66 -14.42
N SER A 335 -17.72 -19.15 -14.81
CA SER A 335 -16.53 -18.29 -14.96
C SER A 335 -16.73 -17.22 -16.03
N THR A 336 -17.29 -17.57 -17.19
CA THR A 336 -17.57 -16.64 -18.28
C THR A 336 -18.66 -15.65 -17.88
N ALA A 337 -19.70 -16.10 -17.16
CA ALA A 337 -20.73 -15.22 -16.64
C ALA A 337 -20.15 -14.18 -15.67
N LEU A 338 -19.31 -14.60 -14.73
CA LEU A 338 -18.63 -13.71 -13.79
C LEU A 338 -17.68 -12.74 -14.49
N THR A 339 -16.93 -13.19 -15.49
CA THR A 339 -16.06 -12.34 -16.31
C THR A 339 -16.86 -11.30 -17.09
N GLN A 340 -17.99 -11.70 -17.72
CA GLN A 340 -18.88 -10.77 -18.40
C GLN A 340 -19.49 -9.73 -17.43
N LEU A 341 -19.90 -10.16 -16.24
CA LEU A 341 -20.40 -9.26 -15.19
C LEU A 341 -19.30 -8.32 -14.69
N TYR A 342 -18.06 -8.80 -14.53
CA TYR A 342 -16.91 -7.99 -14.18
C TYR A 342 -16.64 -6.88 -15.21
N HIS A 343 -16.67 -7.19 -16.51
CA HIS A 343 -16.52 -6.18 -17.56
C HIS A 343 -17.72 -5.21 -17.59
N ARG A 344 -18.95 -5.73 -17.51
CA ARG A 344 -20.17 -4.91 -17.48
C ARG A 344 -20.19 -3.94 -16.30
N ALA A 345 -19.88 -4.41 -15.10
CA ALA A 345 -19.83 -3.60 -13.89
C ALA A 345 -18.74 -2.53 -13.97
N GLY A 346 -17.58 -2.85 -14.58
CA GLY A 346 -16.50 -1.89 -14.79
C GLY A 346 -16.89 -0.77 -15.75
N SER A 347 -17.52 -1.10 -16.88
CA SER A 347 -18.03 -0.10 -17.83
C SER A 347 -19.07 0.84 -17.21
N LEU A 348 -19.83 0.35 -16.24
CA LEU A 348 -20.82 1.12 -15.48
C LEU A 348 -20.23 1.81 -14.24
N ARG A 349 -18.93 1.63 -13.95
CA ARG A 349 -18.23 2.10 -12.74
C ARG A 349 -18.93 1.71 -11.44
N TYR A 350 -19.57 0.54 -11.43
CA TYR A 350 -20.20 0.04 -10.23
C TYR A 350 -19.20 -0.80 -9.43
N TRP A 351 -18.35 -0.09 -8.68
CA TRP A 351 -17.14 -0.64 -8.08
C TRP A 351 -17.42 -1.80 -7.15
N ARG A 352 -18.50 -1.77 -6.37
CA ARG A 352 -18.86 -2.88 -5.47
C ARG A 352 -18.98 -4.21 -6.21
N ALA A 353 -19.71 -4.24 -7.33
CA ALA A 353 -19.85 -5.44 -8.15
C ALA A 353 -18.54 -5.84 -8.82
N VAL A 354 -17.74 -4.86 -9.27
CA VAL A 354 -16.40 -5.11 -9.82
C VAL A 354 -15.50 -5.79 -8.78
N ARG A 355 -15.45 -5.28 -7.54
CA ARG A 355 -14.67 -5.87 -6.43
C ARG A 355 -15.15 -7.29 -6.14
N TYR A 356 -16.46 -7.50 -6.11
CA TYR A 356 -17.07 -8.79 -5.83
C TYR A 356 -16.70 -9.83 -6.90
N CYS A 357 -16.90 -9.53 -8.18
CA CYS A 357 -16.50 -10.42 -9.28
C CYS A 357 -14.99 -10.64 -9.33
N SER A 358 -14.20 -9.57 -9.19
CA SER A 358 -12.73 -9.65 -9.16
C SER A 358 -12.23 -10.58 -8.05
N SER A 359 -12.93 -10.61 -6.92
CA SER A 359 -12.62 -11.52 -5.82
C SER A 359 -12.93 -12.96 -6.18
N LEU A 360 -14.13 -13.24 -6.71
CA LEU A 360 -14.53 -14.59 -7.12
C LEU A 360 -13.66 -15.17 -8.25
N LEU A 361 -13.12 -14.31 -9.12
CA LEU A 361 -12.19 -14.68 -10.19
C LEU A 361 -10.73 -14.76 -9.72
N HIS A 362 -10.47 -14.51 -8.43
CA HIS A 362 -9.14 -14.52 -7.82
C HIS A 362 -8.12 -13.57 -8.47
N HIS A 363 -8.54 -12.42 -9.02
CA HIS A 363 -7.61 -11.49 -9.65
C HIS A 363 -6.60 -10.92 -8.65
N ILE A 364 -5.37 -10.66 -9.08
CA ILE A 364 -4.32 -10.07 -8.24
C ILE A 364 -3.90 -8.71 -8.80
N VAL A 365 -3.59 -7.78 -7.92
CA VAL A 365 -3.00 -6.49 -8.31
C VAL A 365 -1.61 -6.70 -8.89
N ASP A 366 -1.36 -6.10 -10.06
CA ASP A 366 -0.03 -6.10 -10.67
C ASP A 366 1.01 -5.43 -9.75
N SER A 367 2.19 -6.01 -9.68
CA SER A 367 3.32 -5.46 -8.90
C SER A 367 3.03 -5.28 -7.39
N ILE A 368 2.07 -6.02 -6.81
CA ILE A 368 1.80 -5.98 -5.36
C ILE A 368 3.03 -6.36 -4.50
N SER A 369 3.84 -7.31 -4.96
CA SER A 369 5.05 -7.78 -4.25
C SER A 369 6.12 -6.69 -4.08
N PRO A 370 6.49 -5.91 -5.13
CA PRO A 370 7.31 -4.71 -4.99
C PRO A 370 6.79 -3.68 -3.97
N PHE A 371 5.48 -3.44 -3.92
CA PHE A 371 4.89 -2.48 -2.99
C PHE A 371 4.96 -2.97 -1.54
N ILE A 372 4.66 -4.25 -1.29
CA ILE A 372 4.86 -4.87 0.04
C ILE A 372 6.33 -4.78 0.44
N THR A 373 7.25 -5.14 -0.47
CA THR A 373 8.69 -5.05 -0.20
C THR A 373 9.11 -3.62 0.18
N THR A 374 8.51 -2.62 -0.46
CA THR A 374 8.77 -1.21 -0.15
C THR A 374 8.33 -0.84 1.27
N VAL A 375 7.19 -1.36 1.74
CA VAL A 375 6.75 -1.21 3.14
C VAL A 375 7.76 -1.84 4.10
N LEU A 376 8.18 -3.09 3.83
CA LEU A 376 9.13 -3.83 4.69
C LEU A 376 10.50 -3.16 4.79
N VAL A 377 11.03 -2.67 3.67
CA VAL A 377 12.33 -1.97 3.63
C VAL A 377 12.31 -0.66 4.41
N ASN A 378 11.13 -0.02 4.53
CA ASN A 378 10.94 1.16 5.38
C ASN A 378 10.77 0.82 6.88
N GLY A 379 11.08 -0.42 7.28
CA GLY A 379 11.08 -0.86 8.67
C GLY A 379 9.68 -0.97 9.28
N LYS A 380 8.69 -1.26 8.44
CA LYS A 380 7.29 -1.47 8.85
C LYS A 380 6.90 -2.92 8.61
N GLU A 381 5.98 -3.43 9.41
CA GLU A 381 5.27 -4.68 9.09
C GLU A 381 3.93 -4.38 8.44
N LEU A 382 3.40 -5.37 7.72
CA LEU A 382 2.08 -5.28 7.10
C LEU A 382 1.27 -6.52 7.46
N THR A 383 -0.02 -6.35 7.75
CA THR A 383 -0.94 -7.50 7.93
C THR A 383 -2.19 -7.36 7.10
N VAL A 384 -2.71 -8.49 6.65
CA VAL A 384 -3.99 -8.61 5.96
C VAL A 384 -4.89 -9.60 6.70
N GLY A 385 -6.18 -9.31 6.74
CA GLY A 385 -7.14 -10.05 7.55
C GLY A 385 -8.39 -9.24 7.90
N ILE A 386 -9.44 -9.92 8.31
CA ILE A 386 -10.69 -9.32 8.78
C ILE A 386 -10.63 -9.09 10.29
N ILE A 387 -11.17 -7.96 10.75
CA ILE A 387 -11.25 -7.62 12.18
C ILE A 387 -11.99 -8.72 12.93
N GLY A 388 -11.41 -9.16 14.05
CA GLY A 388 -11.94 -10.27 14.86
C GLY A 388 -11.54 -11.67 14.37
N GLN A 389 -10.87 -11.77 13.21
CA GLN A 389 -10.29 -13.02 12.71
C GLN A 389 -8.77 -12.99 12.82
N LYS A 390 -8.12 -14.14 12.60
CA LYS A 390 -6.66 -14.24 12.60
C LYS A 390 -6.09 -13.45 11.42
N GLU A 391 -5.26 -12.46 11.71
CA GLU A 391 -4.50 -11.72 10.70
C GLU A 391 -3.27 -12.51 10.24
N THR A 392 -2.92 -12.33 8.96
CA THR A 392 -1.70 -12.88 8.38
C THR A 392 -0.66 -11.78 8.26
N VAL A 393 0.55 -12.05 8.74
CA VAL A 393 1.66 -11.09 8.76
C VAL A 393 2.52 -11.29 7.51
N PHE A 394 2.78 -10.20 6.81
CA PHE A 394 3.79 -10.13 5.76
C PHE A 394 5.05 -9.54 6.39
N ASP A 395 5.96 -10.40 6.82
CA ASP A 395 7.23 -10.06 7.47
C ASP A 395 8.43 -10.19 6.52
N LYS A 396 8.21 -10.80 5.35
CA LYS A 396 9.20 -11.03 4.31
C LYS A 396 8.61 -10.75 2.92
N PRO A 397 9.45 -10.47 1.91
CA PRO A 397 8.99 -10.40 0.52
C PRO A 397 8.34 -11.72 0.11
N MET A 398 7.12 -11.63 -0.42
CA MET A 398 6.33 -12.77 -0.89
C MET A 398 6.14 -12.69 -2.41
N THR A 399 6.01 -13.85 -3.04
CA THR A 399 5.66 -13.96 -4.46
C THR A 399 4.18 -13.61 -4.68
N PRO A 400 3.78 -13.18 -5.90
CA PRO A 400 2.38 -12.91 -6.21
C PRO A 400 1.44 -14.09 -5.91
N ALA A 401 1.88 -15.33 -6.17
CA ALA A 401 1.08 -16.53 -5.89
C ALA A 401 0.88 -16.78 -4.39
N GLU A 402 1.90 -16.55 -3.57
CA GLU A 402 1.75 -16.64 -2.11
C GLU A 402 0.78 -15.58 -1.58
N ILE A 403 0.87 -14.34 -2.10
CA ILE A 403 -0.03 -13.25 -1.71
C ILE A 403 -1.47 -13.57 -2.13
N GLN A 404 -1.66 -14.06 -3.36
CA GLN A 404 -2.97 -14.50 -3.88
C GLN A 404 -3.58 -15.56 -2.95
N ASN A 405 -2.80 -16.58 -2.60
CA ASN A 405 -3.23 -17.63 -1.70
C ASN A 405 -3.67 -17.05 -0.34
N VAL A 406 -2.88 -16.14 0.26
CA VAL A 406 -3.27 -15.52 1.53
C VAL A 406 -4.57 -14.72 1.41
N MET A 407 -4.72 -13.88 0.38
CA MET A 407 -5.93 -13.05 0.22
C MET A 407 -7.20 -13.91 0.11
N TYR A 408 -7.14 -14.99 -0.67
CA TYR A 408 -8.32 -15.81 -0.96
C TYR A 408 -8.56 -16.95 0.05
N THR A 409 -7.59 -17.28 0.92
CA THR A 409 -7.79 -18.25 2.01
C THR A 409 -8.05 -17.61 3.37
N SER A 410 -7.50 -16.42 3.63
CA SER A 410 -7.55 -15.78 4.96
C SER A 410 -8.52 -14.60 5.02
N VAL A 411 -8.84 -13.96 3.89
CA VAL A 411 -9.71 -12.77 3.84
C VAL A 411 -11.06 -13.09 3.19
N GLN A 412 -11.05 -13.61 1.95
CA GLN A 412 -12.27 -13.85 1.16
C GLN A 412 -13.35 -14.69 1.86
N PRO A 413 -13.04 -15.76 2.63
CA PRO A 413 -14.08 -16.57 3.29
C PRO A 413 -14.92 -15.80 4.30
N TYR A 414 -14.38 -14.71 4.84
CA TYR A 414 -15.06 -13.86 5.80
C TYR A 414 -15.68 -12.63 5.13
N ASP A 415 -15.02 -12.06 4.12
CA ASP A 415 -15.53 -10.94 3.35
C ASP A 415 -14.95 -10.95 1.92
N VAL A 416 -15.85 -11.19 0.96
CA VAL A 416 -15.52 -11.32 -0.46
C VAL A 416 -14.91 -10.03 -1.01
N ILE A 417 -15.44 -8.86 -0.65
CA ILE A 417 -14.99 -7.58 -1.21
C ILE A 417 -13.66 -7.16 -0.60
N GLN A 418 -13.48 -7.37 0.71
CA GLN A 418 -12.24 -6.99 1.38
C GLN A 418 -11.02 -7.75 0.86
N ALA A 419 -11.16 -8.98 0.34
CA ALA A 419 -10.05 -9.69 -0.28
C ALA A 419 -9.39 -8.90 -1.42
N VAL A 420 -10.16 -8.09 -2.15
CA VAL A 420 -9.68 -7.24 -3.25
C VAL A 420 -9.36 -5.83 -2.74
N LEU A 421 -10.23 -5.26 -1.91
CA LEU A 421 -10.03 -3.90 -1.38
C LEU A 421 -8.77 -3.80 -0.51
N GLN A 422 -8.41 -4.85 0.24
CA GLN A 422 -7.15 -4.88 0.99
C GLN A 422 -5.94 -4.88 0.05
N GLN A 423 -6.01 -5.50 -1.12
CA GLN A 423 -4.92 -5.42 -2.12
C GLN A 423 -4.73 -4.00 -2.65
N GLU A 424 -5.82 -3.26 -2.89
CA GLU A 424 -5.77 -1.83 -3.28
C GLU A 424 -5.04 -1.01 -2.21
N VAL A 425 -5.46 -1.15 -0.95
CA VAL A 425 -4.86 -0.41 0.17
C VAL A 425 -3.39 -0.79 0.38
N VAL A 426 -3.02 -2.06 0.22
CA VAL A 426 -1.62 -2.50 0.25
C VAL A 426 -0.79 -1.79 -0.83
N LEU A 427 -1.28 -1.75 -2.07
CA LEU A 427 -0.62 -1.04 -3.17
C LEU A 427 -0.45 0.44 -2.84
N TYR A 428 -1.52 1.10 -2.37
CA TYR A 428 -1.46 2.52 -2.03
C TYR A 428 -0.51 2.78 -0.86
N CYS A 429 -0.52 1.97 0.19
CA CYS A 429 0.43 2.07 1.30
C CYS A 429 1.88 1.98 0.82
N GLY A 430 2.20 1.00 -0.04
CA GLY A 430 3.54 0.86 -0.61
C GLY A 430 3.96 2.05 -1.47
N ARG A 431 3.04 2.67 -2.20
CA ARG A 431 3.33 3.88 -2.98
C ARG A 431 3.48 5.13 -2.10
N LEU A 432 2.61 5.30 -1.11
CA LEU A 432 2.62 6.43 -0.19
C LEU A 432 3.87 6.42 0.70
N ILE A 433 4.28 5.26 1.21
CA ILE A 433 5.47 5.18 2.05
C ILE A 433 6.75 5.48 1.26
N ALA A 434 6.79 5.15 -0.02
CA ALA A 434 7.92 5.47 -0.91
C ALA A 434 8.06 6.97 -1.19
N THR A 435 6.93 7.68 -1.27
CA THR A 435 6.88 9.10 -1.65
C THR A 435 6.87 10.02 -0.44
N ASN A 436 6.06 9.69 0.57
CA ASN A 436 5.84 10.46 1.78
C ASN A 436 5.91 9.56 3.04
N PRO A 437 7.11 9.10 3.45
CA PRO A 437 7.27 8.22 4.61
C PRO A 437 6.74 8.80 5.93
N SER A 438 6.64 10.14 6.04
CA SER A 438 6.17 10.84 7.24
C SER A 438 4.74 10.47 7.63
N MET A 439 3.86 10.13 6.67
CA MET A 439 2.47 9.74 6.94
C MET A 439 2.39 8.49 7.86
N PHE A 440 3.40 7.62 7.79
CA PHE A 440 3.49 6.37 8.56
C PHE A 440 4.28 6.53 9.86
N ARG A 441 4.56 7.77 10.29
CA ARG A 441 5.25 8.01 11.55
C ARG A 441 4.41 7.56 12.73
N GLY A 442 5.01 6.79 13.63
CA GLY A 442 4.33 6.25 14.81
C GLY A 442 3.49 5.00 14.52
N ILE A 443 3.41 4.54 13.26
CA ILE A 443 2.78 3.27 12.90
C ILE A 443 3.92 2.28 12.64
N LEU A 444 4.03 1.18 13.39
CA LEU A 444 5.03 0.15 13.14
C LEU A 444 4.45 -0.96 12.26
N LYS A 445 3.25 -1.45 12.59
CA LYS A 445 2.53 -2.49 11.85
C LYS A 445 1.28 -1.91 11.17
N ILE A 446 1.27 -1.94 9.85
CA ILE A 446 0.14 -1.48 9.03
C ILE A 446 -0.87 -2.61 8.91
N ARG A 447 -1.92 -2.56 9.74
CA ARG A 447 -3.00 -3.56 9.74
C ARG A 447 -4.11 -3.16 8.78
N ILE A 448 -4.14 -3.76 7.60
CA ILE A 448 -4.96 -3.25 6.49
C ILE A 448 -6.47 -3.33 6.80
N GLY A 449 -6.93 -4.36 7.51
CA GLY A 449 -8.33 -4.46 7.97
C GLY A 449 -8.74 -3.29 8.89
N TRP A 450 -7.85 -2.88 9.80
CA TRP A 450 -8.09 -1.73 10.69
C TRP A 450 -7.95 -0.38 9.99
N VAL A 451 -7.09 -0.29 8.97
CA VAL A 451 -7.01 0.89 8.11
C VAL A 451 -8.33 1.10 7.37
N LEU A 452 -8.93 0.03 6.82
CA LEU A 452 -10.26 0.09 6.22
C LEU A 452 -11.35 0.49 7.22
N GLU A 453 -11.26 0.02 8.46
CA GLU A 453 -12.19 0.44 9.51
C GLU A 453 -12.03 1.92 9.87
N ALA A 454 -10.80 2.43 9.91
CA ALA A 454 -10.55 3.86 10.08
C ALA A 454 -11.16 4.69 8.94
N MET A 455 -11.12 4.19 7.69
CA MET A 455 -11.81 4.81 6.56
C MET A 455 -13.33 4.86 6.75
N ARG A 456 -13.94 3.76 7.20
CA ARG A 456 -15.39 3.71 7.49
C ARG A 456 -15.76 4.69 8.60
N ILE A 457 -15.01 4.70 9.70
CA ILE A 457 -15.22 5.64 10.82
C ILE A 457 -15.10 7.08 10.34
N TYR A 458 -14.12 7.41 9.50
CA TYR A 458 -13.98 8.76 8.95
C TYR A 458 -15.20 9.19 8.11
N LEU A 459 -15.73 8.31 7.26
CA LEU A 459 -16.95 8.61 6.49
C LEU A 459 -18.15 8.84 7.39
N GLN A 460 -18.26 8.08 8.48
CA GLN A 460 -19.32 8.29 9.49
C GLN A 460 -19.18 9.64 10.19
N ILE A 461 -17.95 10.04 10.55
CA ILE A 461 -17.65 11.34 11.17
C ILE A 461 -17.98 12.49 10.22
N SER A 462 -17.67 12.33 8.94
CA SER A 462 -17.89 13.35 7.90
C SER A 462 -19.36 13.52 7.50
N GLY A 463 -20.30 12.82 8.15
CA GLY A 463 -21.73 12.83 7.81
C GLY A 463 -22.07 12.08 6.52
N GLN A 464 -21.12 11.32 5.96
CA GLN A 464 -21.25 10.56 4.72
C GLN A 464 -21.57 9.08 4.99
N GLN A 465 -22.44 8.81 5.97
CA GLN A 465 -22.77 7.45 6.41
C GLN A 465 -23.43 6.58 5.33
N SER A 466 -24.06 7.20 4.34
CA SER A 466 -24.65 6.51 3.18
C SER A 466 -23.62 6.02 2.17
N ILE A 467 -22.37 6.52 2.25
CA ILE A 467 -21.30 6.14 1.34
C ILE A 467 -20.63 4.87 1.87
N ASP A 468 -20.78 3.79 1.11
CA ASP A 468 -20.11 2.53 1.40
C ASP A 468 -18.70 2.53 0.78
N VAL A 469 -17.68 2.25 1.61
CA VAL A 469 -16.28 2.13 1.15
C VAL A 469 -16.18 1.09 0.03
N ASP A 470 -17.00 0.04 0.10
CA ASP A 470 -17.04 -1.05 -0.88
C ASP A 470 -17.38 -0.56 -2.31
N ASN A 471 -18.05 0.60 -2.44
CA ASN A 471 -18.45 1.17 -3.72
C ASN A 471 -17.72 2.46 -4.10
N LEU A 472 -16.77 2.91 -3.29
CA LEU A 472 -15.91 4.04 -3.66
C LEU A 472 -15.05 3.67 -4.86
N SER A 473 -14.82 4.63 -5.75
CA SER A 473 -13.86 4.46 -6.85
C SER A 473 -12.43 4.25 -6.29
N PRO A 474 -11.56 3.51 -7.00
CA PRO A 474 -10.15 3.33 -6.62
C PRO A 474 -9.44 4.63 -6.21
N PHE A 475 -9.64 5.73 -6.95
CA PHE A 475 -9.10 7.04 -6.62
C PHE A 475 -9.64 7.58 -5.29
N GLN A 476 -10.96 7.48 -5.07
CA GLN A 476 -11.56 7.90 -3.80
C GLN A 476 -11.04 7.08 -2.61
N VAL A 477 -10.82 5.77 -2.77
CA VAL A 477 -10.20 4.93 -1.74
C VAL A 477 -8.79 5.41 -1.42
N ARG A 478 -7.99 5.75 -2.44
CA ARG A 478 -6.64 6.30 -2.26
C ARG A 478 -6.64 7.65 -1.52
N ILE A 479 -7.54 8.57 -1.88
CA ILE A 479 -7.66 9.87 -1.19
C ILE A 479 -8.11 9.68 0.26
N LEU A 480 -9.07 8.79 0.49
CA LEU A 480 -9.56 8.45 1.82
C LEU A 480 -8.44 7.84 2.69
N LEU A 481 -7.61 6.97 2.12
CA LEU A 481 -6.42 6.43 2.79
C LEU A 481 -5.45 7.54 3.22
N GLN A 482 -5.11 8.46 2.30
CA GLN A 482 -4.23 9.58 2.61
C GLN A 482 -4.80 10.43 3.75
N LYS A 483 -6.11 10.71 3.71
CA LYS A 483 -6.81 11.47 4.75
C LYS A 483 -6.72 10.79 6.11
N VAL A 484 -6.99 9.49 6.18
CA VAL A 484 -6.90 8.68 7.41
C VAL A 484 -5.46 8.59 7.93
N LEU A 485 -4.48 8.43 7.06
CA LEU A 485 -3.06 8.37 7.47
C LEU A 485 -2.50 9.72 7.95
N THR A 486 -3.20 10.83 7.71
CA THR A 486 -2.76 12.18 8.08
C THR A 486 -3.65 12.83 9.14
N VAL A 487 -4.46 12.05 9.88
CA VAL A 487 -5.38 12.55 10.93
C VAL A 487 -4.72 13.56 11.86
N SER A 488 -3.50 13.30 12.32
CA SER A 488 -2.74 14.23 13.18
C SER A 488 -2.48 15.62 12.58
N GLU A 489 -2.54 15.80 11.26
CA GLU A 489 -2.24 17.06 10.57
C GLU A 489 -3.47 17.97 10.49
N TRP A 490 -4.67 17.42 10.32
CA TRP A 490 -5.89 18.18 10.04
C TRP A 490 -6.99 18.05 11.11
N ALA A 491 -6.88 17.11 12.07
CA ALA A 491 -7.92 16.86 13.06
C ALA A 491 -8.28 18.09 13.91
N LEU A 492 -7.31 18.97 14.19
CA LEU A 492 -7.53 20.22 14.90
C LEU A 492 -8.30 21.24 14.06
N GLU A 493 -7.99 21.32 12.76
CA GLU A 493 -8.63 22.25 11.83
C GLU A 493 -10.10 21.88 11.59
N GLU A 494 -10.38 20.58 11.46
CA GLU A 494 -11.73 20.04 11.29
C GLU A 494 -12.49 19.83 12.61
N LYS A 495 -11.89 20.22 13.74
CA LYS A 495 -12.50 20.17 15.09
C LYS A 495 -13.06 18.80 15.47
N LEU A 496 -12.30 17.73 15.18
CA LEU A 496 -12.68 16.39 15.59
C LEU A 496 -12.79 16.31 17.12
N THR A 497 -13.80 15.60 17.61
CA THR A 497 -13.90 15.32 19.04
C THR A 497 -12.78 14.40 19.50
N THR A 498 -12.43 14.46 20.79
CA THR A 498 -11.38 13.60 21.35
C THR A 498 -11.67 12.11 21.10
N LEU A 499 -12.94 11.69 21.21
CA LEU A 499 -13.35 10.32 20.94
C LEU A 499 -13.12 9.94 19.47
N GLN A 500 -13.54 10.80 18.54
CA GLN A 500 -13.36 10.55 17.10
C GLN A 500 -11.89 10.38 16.75
N ARG A 501 -11.05 11.25 17.31
CA ARG A 501 -9.60 11.16 17.12
C ARG A 501 -9.00 9.89 17.72
N ARG A 502 -9.39 9.53 18.95
CA ARG A 502 -8.94 8.29 19.61
C ARG A 502 -9.33 7.05 18.81
N ARG A 503 -10.52 7.03 18.20
CA ARG A 503 -10.94 5.94 17.31
C ARG A 503 -10.07 5.83 16.06
N LEU A 504 -9.83 6.94 15.37
CA LEU A 504 -9.02 6.94 14.14
C LEU A 504 -7.56 6.55 14.41
N GLU A 505 -6.90 7.19 15.38
CA GLU A 505 -5.50 6.89 15.73
C GLU A 505 -5.36 5.49 16.34
N GLY A 506 -6.35 5.06 17.12
CA GLY A 506 -6.43 3.73 17.70
C GLY A 506 -6.51 2.63 16.64
N CYS A 507 -7.29 2.81 15.57
CA CYS A 507 -7.32 1.89 14.43
C CYS A 507 -5.94 1.74 13.78
N LEU A 508 -5.19 2.83 13.65
CA LEU A 508 -3.84 2.82 13.08
C LEU A 508 -2.77 2.33 14.07
N CYS A 509 -3.13 2.13 15.34
CA CYS A 509 -2.20 1.86 16.44
C CYS A 509 -1.04 2.89 16.46
N ARG A 510 -1.35 4.16 16.21
CA ARG A 510 -0.31 5.19 16.09
C ARG A 510 0.21 5.60 17.47
N VAL A 511 1.51 5.42 17.69
CA VAL A 511 2.18 5.75 18.94
C VAL A 511 3.06 7.01 18.83
N PRO A 512 3.27 7.75 19.94
CA PRO A 512 4.19 8.89 19.98
C PRO A 512 5.66 8.51 19.71
N ARG A 513 6.51 9.52 19.48
CA ARG A 513 7.96 9.31 19.33
C ARG A 513 8.54 8.69 20.60
N HIS A 514 9.50 7.79 20.43
CA HIS A 514 10.18 7.09 21.53
C HIS A 514 9.25 6.28 22.45
N PHE A 515 8.00 6.00 22.02
CA PHE A 515 7.04 5.23 22.80
C PHE A 515 7.61 3.89 23.25
N TYR A 516 8.17 3.08 22.36
CA TYR A 516 8.73 1.78 22.74
C TYR A 516 9.90 1.93 23.73
N ASN A 517 10.75 2.96 23.60
CA ASN A 517 11.80 3.21 24.58
C ASN A 517 11.23 3.52 25.97
N LYS A 518 10.11 4.24 26.05
CA LYS A 518 9.39 4.47 27.31
C LYS A 518 8.84 3.16 27.88
N ILE A 519 8.34 2.25 27.05
CA ILE A 519 7.88 0.92 27.52
C ILE A 519 9.03 0.10 28.08
N TRP A 520 10.20 0.16 27.44
CA TRP A 520 11.41 -0.48 27.96
C TRP A 520 11.75 0.03 29.37
N GLU A 521 11.72 1.34 29.58
CA GLU A 521 11.96 1.97 30.89
C GLU A 521 10.90 1.55 31.92
N ILE A 522 9.63 1.44 31.52
CA ILE A 522 8.57 0.91 32.40
C ILE A 522 8.90 -0.52 32.83
N LEU A 523 9.27 -1.40 31.89
CA LEU A 523 9.58 -2.80 32.18
C LEU A 523 10.74 -2.95 33.16
N GLN A 524 11.76 -2.08 33.08
CA GLN A 524 12.88 -2.07 34.04
C GLN A 524 12.41 -1.78 35.48
N ARG A 525 11.26 -1.13 35.64
CA ARG A 525 10.67 -0.74 36.94
C ARG A 525 9.46 -1.59 37.33
N THR A 526 9.08 -2.55 36.50
CA THR A 526 7.96 -3.48 36.74
C THR A 526 8.47 -4.92 36.57
N PRO A 527 9.07 -5.56 37.59
CA PRO A 527 9.69 -6.88 37.45
C PRO A 527 8.71 -7.98 37.01
N GLN A 528 7.43 -7.82 37.32
CA GLN A 528 6.36 -8.73 36.92
C GLN A 528 5.75 -8.38 35.55
N GLY A 529 6.25 -7.36 34.85
CA GLY A 529 5.78 -6.97 33.52
C GLY A 529 4.50 -6.13 33.50
N ILE A 530 3.87 -6.05 32.33
CA ILE A 530 2.67 -5.26 32.03
C ILE A 530 1.52 -6.20 31.63
N LEU A 531 0.32 -5.95 32.13
CA LEU A 531 -0.88 -6.75 31.84
C LEU A 531 -1.98 -5.89 31.23
N THR A 532 -2.60 -6.36 30.15
CA THR A 532 -3.76 -5.74 29.50
C THR A 532 -4.63 -6.78 28.81
N GLN A 533 -5.93 -6.78 29.07
CA GLN A 533 -6.94 -7.67 28.52
C GLN A 533 -6.51 -9.15 28.45
N GLY A 534 -5.91 -9.65 29.54
CA GLY A 534 -5.42 -11.03 29.63
C GLY A 534 -4.10 -11.32 28.89
N HIS A 535 -3.55 -10.34 28.17
CA HIS A 535 -2.21 -10.41 27.58
C HIS A 535 -1.15 -9.92 28.58
N HIS A 536 -0.05 -10.67 28.69
CA HIS A 536 1.04 -10.37 29.61
C HIS A 536 2.33 -10.11 28.84
N LEU A 537 2.91 -8.93 29.04
CA LEU A 537 4.24 -8.57 28.58
C LEU A 537 5.23 -8.70 29.76
N PRO A 538 5.91 -9.85 29.93
CA PRO A 538 6.78 -10.06 31.07
C PRO A 538 8.05 -9.22 30.97
N ALA A 539 8.61 -8.78 32.10
CA ALA A 539 9.94 -8.14 32.11
C ALA A 539 11.06 -9.16 31.90
N THR A 540 10.94 -10.36 32.47
CA THR A 540 11.85 -11.49 32.23
C THR A 540 11.09 -12.59 31.48
N PRO A 541 11.56 -13.08 30.31
CA PRO A 541 12.90 -12.91 29.76
C PRO A 541 13.09 -11.67 28.87
N THR A 542 12.07 -10.86 28.61
CA THR A 542 12.12 -9.75 27.61
C THR A 542 13.35 -8.84 27.75
N LEU A 543 13.63 -8.32 28.95
CA LEU A 543 14.78 -7.45 29.22
C LEU A 543 16.12 -8.18 29.17
N THR A 544 16.12 -9.51 29.35
CA THR A 544 17.32 -10.34 29.32
C THR A 544 17.65 -10.85 27.91
N SER A 545 16.65 -11.03 27.05
CA SER A 545 16.78 -11.62 25.72
C SER A 545 16.78 -10.61 24.58
N MET A 546 16.25 -9.40 24.81
CA MET A 546 16.13 -8.34 23.81
C MET A 546 16.93 -7.10 24.24
N SER A 547 17.06 -6.13 23.34
CA SER A 547 17.72 -4.84 23.64
C SER A 547 16.78 -3.64 23.47
N ARG A 548 17.07 -2.55 24.18
CA ARG A 548 16.33 -1.28 24.08
C ARG A 548 16.31 -0.79 22.63
N GLY A 549 15.10 -0.53 22.11
CA GLY A 549 14.89 -0.01 20.76
C GLY A 549 15.06 -1.03 19.63
N GLU A 550 15.28 -2.31 19.94
CA GLU A 550 15.30 -3.39 18.95
C GLU A 550 13.89 -3.61 18.35
N LEU A 551 13.82 -3.95 17.06
CA LEU A 551 12.56 -4.19 16.36
C LEU A 551 11.74 -5.33 17.01
N SER A 552 12.39 -6.43 17.41
CA SER A 552 11.70 -7.56 18.05
C SER A 552 10.99 -7.16 19.34
N PHE A 553 11.59 -6.27 20.14
CA PHE A 553 10.96 -5.71 21.32
C PHE A 553 9.76 -4.82 20.95
N ASN A 554 9.93 -3.94 19.96
CA ASN A 554 8.84 -3.05 19.52
C ASN A 554 7.63 -3.86 19.01
N LEU A 555 7.88 -4.95 18.27
CA LEU A 555 6.83 -5.84 17.77
C LEU A 555 6.11 -6.58 18.91
N LEU A 556 6.83 -7.03 19.94
CA LEU A 556 6.22 -7.67 21.11
C LEU A 556 5.30 -6.70 21.88
N VAL A 557 5.71 -5.42 22.00
CA VAL A 557 4.86 -4.36 22.56
C VAL A 557 3.64 -4.12 21.67
N GLU A 558 3.81 -4.10 20.36
CA GLU A 558 2.71 -3.97 19.39
C GLU A 558 1.68 -5.09 19.54
N GLU A 559 2.13 -6.34 19.64
CA GLU A 559 1.28 -7.52 19.83
C GLU A 559 0.42 -7.38 21.10
N THR A 560 1.01 -6.85 22.18
CA THR A 560 0.29 -6.58 23.43
C THR A 560 -0.80 -5.53 23.26
N LEU A 561 -0.55 -4.46 22.50
CA LEU A 561 -1.54 -3.40 22.24
C LEU A 561 -2.63 -3.83 21.25
N ILE A 562 -2.28 -4.69 20.30
CA ILE A 562 -3.17 -5.19 19.24
C ILE A 562 -4.30 -6.06 19.81
N CYS A 563 -4.06 -6.75 20.93
CA CYS A 563 -5.07 -7.49 21.67
C CYS A 563 -6.23 -6.62 22.18
N ILE A 564 -6.07 -5.29 22.20
CA ILE A 564 -7.12 -4.38 22.63
C ILE A 564 -8.16 -4.21 21.51
N ASP A 565 -9.36 -4.73 21.71
CA ASP A 565 -10.41 -4.78 20.67
C ASP A 565 -10.88 -3.39 20.24
N LYS A 566 -11.24 -2.53 21.19
CA LYS A 566 -11.79 -1.20 20.88
C LYS A 566 -10.68 -0.20 20.55
N PRO A 567 -10.71 0.49 19.40
CA PRO A 567 -9.64 1.40 19.00
C PRO A 567 -9.48 2.59 19.97
N GLU A 568 -10.57 3.17 20.47
CA GLU A 568 -10.51 4.25 21.45
C GLU A 568 -9.87 3.83 22.78
N ARG A 569 -10.10 2.58 23.22
CA ARG A 569 -9.44 2.00 24.39
C ARG A 569 -7.96 1.79 24.12
N ARG A 570 -7.60 1.26 22.94
CA ARG A 570 -6.21 1.07 22.53
C ARG A 570 -5.43 2.39 22.59
N GLN A 571 -6.02 3.47 22.09
CA GLN A 571 -5.40 4.79 22.15
C GLN A 571 -5.23 5.30 23.58
N ILE A 572 -6.24 5.13 24.44
CA ILE A 572 -6.15 5.53 25.85
C ILE A 572 -5.11 4.70 26.61
N THR A 573 -4.94 3.42 26.29
CA THR A 573 -3.87 2.60 26.86
C THR A 573 -2.49 3.13 26.46
N VAL A 574 -2.31 3.58 25.21
CA VAL A 574 -1.07 4.25 24.77
C VAL A 574 -0.83 5.56 25.56
N GLU A 575 -1.89 6.36 25.77
CA GLU A 575 -1.83 7.58 26.59
C GLU A 575 -1.44 7.26 28.04
N LEU A 576 -2.07 6.25 28.65
CA LEU A 576 -1.78 5.79 30.02
C LEU A 576 -0.33 5.34 30.16
N LEU A 577 0.18 4.53 29.23
CA LEU A 577 1.57 4.09 29.23
C LEU A 577 2.54 5.28 29.13
N CYS A 578 2.21 6.30 28.35
CA CYS A 578 3.02 7.53 28.30
C CYS A 578 3.01 8.29 29.64
N ILE A 579 1.86 8.33 30.33
CA ILE A 579 1.72 8.95 31.66
C ILE A 579 2.54 8.18 32.69
N VAL A 580 2.41 6.85 32.74
CA VAL A 580 3.17 5.99 33.66
C VAL A 580 4.66 6.15 33.43
N ALA A 581 5.13 6.13 32.18
CA ALA A 581 6.54 6.38 31.87
C ALA A 581 7.02 7.74 32.36
N THR A 582 6.18 8.78 32.24
CA THR A 582 6.52 10.13 32.71
C THR A 582 6.60 10.19 34.24
N ILE A 583 5.70 9.50 34.95
CA ILE A 583 5.71 9.41 36.41
C ILE A 583 6.98 8.68 36.88
N LEU A 584 7.32 7.54 36.29
CA LEU A 584 8.50 6.76 36.67
C LEU A 584 9.81 7.49 36.35
N ASN A 585 9.88 8.20 35.22
CA ASN A 585 11.07 8.97 34.86
C ASN A 585 11.30 10.15 35.81
N ARG A 586 10.22 10.80 36.29
CA ARG A 586 10.32 11.89 37.27
C ARG A 586 10.62 11.42 38.70
N ASN A 587 10.38 10.15 39.00
CA ASN A 587 10.56 9.58 40.34
C ASN A 587 11.34 8.26 40.24
N PRO A 588 12.68 8.33 40.07
CA PRO A 588 13.54 7.16 39.85
C PRO A 588 13.48 6.11 40.96
N GLU A 589 13.06 6.47 42.16
CA GLU A 589 12.88 5.59 43.31
C GLU A 589 11.63 4.69 43.21
N LEU A 590 10.66 5.03 42.36
CA LEU A 590 9.41 4.28 42.25
C LEU A 590 9.59 3.00 41.42
N HIS A 591 9.09 1.89 41.98
CA HIS A 591 9.07 0.56 41.39
C HIS A 591 7.73 -0.11 41.69
N PHE A 592 7.22 -0.89 40.73
CA PHE A 592 6.02 -1.71 40.93
C PHE A 592 6.43 -3.10 41.43
N LYS A 593 5.84 -3.56 42.54
CA LYS A 593 6.06 -4.94 43.03
C LYS A 593 5.27 -5.99 42.25
N GLN A 594 4.08 -5.61 41.81
CA GLN A 594 3.17 -6.47 41.04
C GLN A 594 3.23 -6.11 39.56
N ALA A 595 2.57 -6.91 38.72
CA ALA A 595 2.43 -6.57 37.31
C ALA A 595 1.66 -5.25 37.18
N LEU A 596 2.05 -4.43 36.20
CA LEU A 596 1.33 -3.21 35.87
C LEU A 596 0.02 -3.57 35.18
N ASP A 597 -1.06 -3.68 35.96
CA ASP A 597 -2.42 -3.92 35.48
C ASP A 597 -3.02 -2.63 34.89
N LEU A 598 -2.98 -2.52 33.56
CA LEU A 598 -3.50 -1.36 32.83
C LEU A 598 -5.02 -1.28 32.91
N ASP A 599 -5.71 -2.42 32.94
CA ASP A 599 -7.17 -2.46 33.00
C ASP A 599 -7.67 -1.98 34.36
N GLY A 600 -7.01 -2.42 35.44
CA GLY A 600 -7.28 -1.97 36.80
C GLY A 600 -7.07 -0.46 36.97
N ILE A 601 -6.01 0.11 36.38
CA ILE A 601 -5.77 1.56 36.41
C ILE A 601 -6.85 2.32 35.63
N LEU A 602 -7.23 1.83 34.45
CA LEU A 602 -8.30 2.43 33.65
C LEU A 602 -9.65 2.40 34.35
N ALA A 603 -10.00 1.28 34.98
CA ALA A 603 -11.22 1.13 35.75
C ALA A 603 -11.24 2.05 36.99
N GLU A 604 -10.11 2.18 37.70
CA GLU A 604 -9.99 3.09 38.83
C GLU A 604 -10.12 4.56 38.40
N ALA A 605 -9.47 4.96 37.29
CA ALA A 605 -9.58 6.30 36.72
C ALA A 605 -11.03 6.62 36.32
N PHE A 606 -11.73 5.65 35.72
CA PHE A 606 -13.14 5.80 35.36
C PHE A 606 -14.05 5.89 36.59
N SER A 607 -13.80 5.08 37.62
CA SER A 607 -14.53 5.15 38.88
C SER A 607 -14.38 6.52 39.55
N MET A 608 -13.19 7.12 39.52
CA MET A 608 -12.97 8.49 40.00
C MET A 608 -13.78 9.51 39.20
N TYR A 609 -13.75 9.41 37.87
CA TYR A 609 -14.54 10.27 37.00
C TYR A 609 -16.05 10.16 37.29
N CYS A 610 -16.58 8.94 37.44
CA CYS A 610 -17.98 8.71 37.76
C CYS A 610 -18.36 9.31 39.13
N LYS A 611 -17.49 9.18 40.14
CA LYS A 611 -17.69 9.79 41.46
C LYS A 611 -17.73 11.31 41.39
N ASP A 612 -16.77 11.93 40.69
CA ASP A 612 -16.68 13.39 40.56
C ASP A 612 -17.88 13.97 39.78
N ASN A 613 -18.49 13.20 38.89
CA ASN A 613 -19.61 13.63 38.03
C ASN A 613 -20.98 13.05 38.45
N ASN A 614 -21.08 12.40 39.61
CA ASN A 614 -22.30 11.78 40.13
C ASN A 614 -22.97 10.79 39.15
N ILE A 615 -22.18 10.07 38.36
CA ILE A 615 -22.66 9.05 37.42
C ILE A 615 -22.86 7.73 38.19
N GLN A 616 -24.09 7.23 38.22
CA GLN A 616 -24.40 5.94 38.84
C GLN A 616 -23.86 4.78 37.97
N LEU A 617 -22.84 4.09 38.47
CA LEU A 617 -22.36 2.84 37.88
C LEU A 617 -23.44 1.77 38.06
N GLN A 618 -23.95 1.19 36.96
CA GLN A 618 -24.83 0.03 37.05
C GLN A 618 -24.02 -1.16 37.57
N ALA A 619 -24.55 -1.87 38.57
CA ALA A 619 -23.89 -3.00 39.23
C ALA A 619 -23.85 -4.28 38.36
N GLN A 620 -23.31 -4.19 37.14
CA GLN A 620 -22.99 -5.33 36.30
C GLN A 620 -21.48 -5.63 36.37
N PRO A 621 -21.05 -6.90 36.23
CA PRO A 621 -19.65 -7.27 36.40
C PRO A 621 -18.75 -6.51 35.41
N ALA A 622 -17.58 -6.11 35.92
CA ALA A 622 -16.58 -5.17 35.39
C ALA A 622 -16.00 -5.45 33.97
N THR A 623 -16.56 -6.38 33.20
CA THR A 623 -16.02 -6.79 31.90
C THR A 623 -16.54 -5.95 30.73
N HIS A 624 -17.66 -5.23 30.86
CA HIS A 624 -18.23 -4.42 29.77
C HIS A 624 -18.92 -3.13 30.24
N GLU A 625 -18.29 -2.33 31.12
CA GLU A 625 -18.78 -0.97 31.38
C GLU A 625 -18.53 -0.07 30.15
N ASP A 626 -19.57 0.66 29.73
CA ASP A 626 -19.46 1.59 28.60
C ASP A 626 -18.70 2.87 29.03
N MET A 627 -17.39 2.85 28.86
CA MET A 627 -16.49 3.97 29.17
C MET A 627 -16.51 5.07 28.09
N THR A 628 -17.45 5.05 27.13
CA THR A 628 -17.48 6.02 26.01
C THR A 628 -17.51 7.48 26.48
N THR A 629 -18.20 7.77 27.58
CA THR A 629 -18.24 9.12 28.18
C THR A 629 -16.86 9.57 28.65
N PHE A 630 -16.12 8.70 29.33
CA PHE A 630 -14.74 8.95 29.75
C PHE A 630 -13.78 9.08 28.57
N TYR A 631 -13.96 8.25 27.55
CA TYR A 631 -13.19 8.32 26.31
C TYR A 631 -13.45 9.59 25.50
N SER A 632 -14.54 10.29 25.79
CA SER A 632 -14.89 11.56 25.14
C SER A 632 -14.29 12.79 25.82
N LEU A 633 -13.74 12.64 27.03
CA LEU A 633 -13.15 13.75 27.78
C LEU A 633 -11.96 14.35 27.04
N PRO A 634 -11.71 15.67 27.20
CA PRO A 634 -10.48 16.31 26.74
C PRO A 634 -9.23 15.63 27.32
N TYR A 635 -8.14 15.63 26.55
CA TYR A 635 -6.87 15.01 26.96
C TYR A 635 -6.37 15.48 28.33
N SER A 636 -6.54 16.76 28.66
CA SER A 636 -6.14 17.33 29.97
C SER A 636 -6.88 16.67 31.14
N GLU A 637 -8.18 16.44 30.99
CA GLU A 637 -9.02 15.83 32.03
C GLU A 637 -8.75 14.34 32.15
N THR A 638 -8.72 13.62 31.02
CA THR A 638 -8.39 12.17 31.04
C THR A 638 -7.01 11.95 31.65
N THR A 639 -6.02 12.78 31.31
CA THR A 639 -4.65 12.70 31.87
C THR A 639 -4.67 12.85 33.39
N GLY A 640 -5.46 13.77 33.93
CA GLY A 640 -5.59 13.96 35.38
C GLY A 640 -6.10 12.71 36.10
N TYR A 641 -7.17 12.09 35.59
CA TYR A 641 -7.72 10.86 36.15
C TYR A 641 -6.76 9.67 36.03
N LEU A 642 -6.16 9.48 34.85
CA LEU A 642 -5.18 8.41 34.62
C LEU A 642 -3.94 8.55 35.51
N ALA A 643 -3.42 9.77 35.67
CA ALA A 643 -2.28 10.03 36.54
C ALA A 643 -2.62 9.76 38.01
N ARG A 644 -3.79 10.21 38.49
CA ARG A 644 -4.25 9.95 39.87
C ARG A 644 -4.37 8.44 40.14
N ALA A 645 -5.01 7.70 39.24
CA ALA A 645 -5.15 6.25 39.37
C ALA A 645 -3.78 5.52 39.31
N ALA A 646 -2.90 5.92 38.39
CA ALA A 646 -1.56 5.35 38.30
C ALA A 646 -0.74 5.60 39.58
N VAL A 647 -0.75 6.82 40.11
CA VAL A 647 -0.07 7.17 41.36
C VAL A 647 -0.65 6.38 42.54
N ASN A 648 -1.98 6.29 42.65
CA ASN A 648 -2.62 5.49 43.70
C ASN A 648 -2.16 4.03 43.66
N LYS A 649 -2.11 3.41 42.48
CA LYS A 649 -1.64 2.03 42.32
C LYS A 649 -0.16 1.87 42.66
N VAL A 650 0.68 2.81 42.26
CA VAL A 650 2.10 2.83 42.65
C VAL A 650 2.24 2.95 44.16
N LEU A 651 1.49 3.85 44.81
CA LEU A 651 1.58 4.10 46.25
C LEU A 651 0.97 2.96 47.08
N GLN A 652 -0.13 2.35 46.64
CA GLN A 652 -0.74 1.19 47.31
C GLN A 652 0.14 -0.07 47.23
N GLY A 653 0.93 -0.21 46.15
CA GLY A 653 1.90 -1.28 45.99
C GLY A 653 3.33 -0.94 46.44
N GLY A 654 3.61 0.33 46.74
CA GLY A 654 4.94 0.88 46.98
C GLY A 654 5.29 0.90 48.46
N ILE A 655 6.29 0.10 48.84
CA ILE A 655 7.12 0.42 50.01
C ILE A 655 8.39 1.04 49.41
N PHE A 656 8.78 2.23 49.88
CA PHE A 656 10.04 2.87 49.49
C PHE A 656 11.21 1.90 49.71
N SER A 657 11.81 1.41 48.62
CA SER A 657 13.09 0.69 48.71
C SER A 657 14.21 1.71 48.49
N THR A 658 14.85 2.13 49.58
CA THR A 658 16.20 2.69 49.51
C THR A 658 17.17 1.53 49.28
N THR A 659 17.52 1.27 48.03
CA THR A 659 18.63 0.37 47.72
C THR A 659 19.68 1.17 47.00
N ASP A 660 20.65 1.64 47.79
CA ASP A 660 22.01 1.95 47.36
C ASP A 660 22.60 0.68 46.72
N GLU A 661 22.63 0.59 45.40
CA GLU A 661 23.63 -0.20 44.69
C GLU A 661 24.03 0.56 43.42
N ASP A 662 25.29 0.98 43.39
CA ASP A 662 25.94 1.70 42.31
C ASP A 662 25.78 0.97 40.96
N VAL A 663 24.91 1.50 40.11
CA VAL A 663 24.95 1.24 38.66
C VAL A 663 25.23 2.56 37.98
N GLN A 664 26.45 2.69 37.43
CA GLN A 664 26.87 3.82 36.62
C GLN A 664 25.89 4.01 35.44
N PHE A 665 25.10 5.09 35.51
CA PHE A 665 24.37 5.61 34.37
C PHE A 665 25.31 6.49 33.55
N ASP A 666 25.64 6.07 32.33
CA ASP A 666 26.19 6.98 31.32
C ASP A 666 25.10 8.00 30.95
N GLY A 667 25.34 9.25 31.32
CA GLY A 667 24.44 10.36 31.11
C GLY A 667 24.50 10.88 29.68
N ASP A 668 23.40 10.71 28.94
CA ASP A 668 23.04 11.59 27.84
C ASP A 668 21.74 12.32 28.23
N HIS A 669 21.91 13.56 28.72
CA HIS A 669 20.81 14.48 28.94
C HIS A 669 20.21 14.89 27.60
N LEU A 670 19.03 14.36 27.27
CA LEU A 670 18.19 14.90 26.21
C LEU A 670 17.32 16.02 26.77
N HIS A 671 17.54 17.22 26.24
CA HIS A 671 16.74 18.40 26.51
C HIS A 671 15.24 18.14 26.28
N ASP A 672 14.47 18.61 27.25
CA ASP A 672 13.03 18.55 27.37
C ASP A 672 12.38 19.49 26.32
N ASP A 673 11.98 18.94 25.17
CA ASP A 673 10.98 19.58 24.33
C ASP A 673 9.60 19.12 24.81
N THR A 674 8.91 20.04 25.48
CA THR A 674 7.56 19.91 26.01
C THR A 674 6.67 19.01 25.16
N CYS A 675 6.14 17.99 25.81
CA CYS A 675 5.09 17.12 25.32
C CYS A 675 3.83 17.93 25.01
N LYS A 676 3.76 18.50 23.81
CA LYS A 676 2.47 18.76 23.17
C LYS A 676 2.02 17.41 22.62
N VAL A 677 1.16 16.74 23.36
CA VAL A 677 0.26 15.73 22.80
C VAL A 677 -0.58 16.48 21.78
N SER A 678 -0.06 16.50 20.55
CA SER A 678 -0.72 17.09 19.39
C SER A 678 -1.99 16.34 19.16
#